data_AF-A0A815PK22-F1
#
_entry.id   AF-A0A815PK22-F1
#
_cell.length_a   1.000
_cell.length_b   1.000
_cell.length_c   1.000
_cell.angle_alpha   90.00
_cell.angle_beta   90.00
_cell.angle_gamma   90.00
#
_symmetry.space_group_name_H-M   'P 1'
#
loop_
_entity.id
_entity.type
_entity.pdbx_description
1 polymer ?
#
loop_
_entity_poly.entity_id
_entity_poly.type
_entity_poly.pdbx_seq_one_letter_code
_entity_poly.pdbx_strand_id
1 'polypeptide(L)'
;MDDRRDLIKTRGHSCFEWIQLIATISIPIIIAIYTILENKSNISIAAANSRKDIEIANNYQRSESELAQQSQQKDRDLAHDQQQEDILVKYQTFLASLILERGEDLQKSSNTQNVLRFMTLTALNQLDIRRKDILIRSLHDAKLINFRENTNKNHPSILELASVNLKDITLGSPRNSPDEYPLHHYIPWEYLWLPDVILTNASFRHTRLQCATFTRARMDLVDLSFTNQPITKCFDEFPDAGTDFISTSLVNANFRNSKFRYTDFSRANLTFANMRGFSCQMCTFSHTILFQADLSFSYFYHSFLLNQSLLDFTGIKLKQATIYGSYFRSIDFQNADLSNAQLSQVTIRNSVFIKATLKNCSFIKSIIQESIFQNTTLNKIDFSNAILYNVTFNNSDMSNANLSFIKCVYCIFTNVKLEDTIFNNASLRYSKFINCSINMSQLDEAVDLFGSTLSNGTAPLTLGTEGQYSKKTIYNIRIQTGDEFQAETDADVYLQIFGEKNSTDKIQLEPVDYTPKKFQRGQINEFTYEFDDLGKIESVIIGHNEENPGAGWFLDWVEIDISMRSEIYRFPCYRWLDTDKDDGEIVRQLTLSGVSETPVYVVLYKITVVTGDKDRSGTDANVFLTIYGDKSDSGEQQLNQSKTNKNPFEQTETDVFDLYLISLGRLRKINIRHDNKGWGPGWYLFKIEIDDSKTHQKYHFPHDRWLSKDKGDSQISREIYALESRQFDLPITSKTISPLSVNYDEQIKALYTTYQIRVVTSDDKFHGDTNTNVYIVIFGESSHTDQIPLTISKTYKNPFKKGQTDLFEIETIDIGQPTKIKIGHANLGLLSDWLLDRVEIYISKLDRTWIFPCGRWLRNTTKESQLEIELFPNIHNK
;
A
#
# COMPACT_ATOMS: atom_id res chain seq x y z
N MET A 1 8.12 -59.03 121.16
CA MET A 1 8.78 -59.91 122.15
C MET A 1 9.26 -61.13 121.37
N ASP A 2 10.55 -61.51 121.24
CA ASP A 2 11.76 -61.08 121.98
C ASP A 2 13.10 -61.75 121.55
N ASP A 3 13.11 -62.55 120.49
CA ASP A 3 14.19 -63.55 120.31
C ASP A 3 15.53 -62.99 119.82
N ARG A 4 16.40 -62.75 120.80
CA ARG A 4 17.71 -63.40 121.02
C ARG A 4 18.58 -63.75 119.77
N ARG A 5 19.49 -62.81 119.37
CA ARG A 5 20.89 -62.95 118.76
C ARG A 5 21.06 -63.27 117.25
N ASP A 6 21.84 -62.53 116.43
CA ASP A 6 23.32 -62.53 116.16
C ASP A 6 23.95 -63.91 115.87
N LEU A 7 24.63 -64.19 114.72
CA LEU A 7 25.99 -63.77 114.26
C LEU A 7 26.28 -64.27 112.79
N ILE A 8 27.47 -64.10 112.16
CA ILE A 8 28.07 -63.02 111.33
C ILE A 8 29.10 -63.67 110.35
N LYS A 9 29.20 -63.23 109.08
CA LYS A 9 30.47 -63.04 108.30
C LYS A 9 30.24 -62.36 106.93
N THR A 10 31.02 -61.33 106.64
CA THR A 10 30.95 -60.41 105.50
C THR A 10 31.87 -60.80 104.33
N ARG A 11 31.43 -60.67 103.06
CA ARG A 11 32.29 -60.69 101.87
C ARG A 11 31.86 -59.59 100.88
N GLY A 12 32.82 -58.76 100.45
CA GLY A 12 32.61 -57.69 99.48
C GLY A 12 32.45 -58.24 98.07
N HIS A 13 31.42 -57.77 97.36
CA HIS A 13 31.10 -58.16 95.99
C HIS A 13 31.95 -57.40 94.98
N SER A 14 32.55 -58.12 94.03
CA SER A 14 33.47 -57.55 93.04
C SER A 14 32.72 -56.90 91.87
N CYS A 15 33.35 -55.97 91.14
CA CYS A 15 32.80 -55.31 89.96
C CYS A 15 32.21 -56.30 88.92
N PHE A 16 32.73 -57.53 88.90
CA PHE A 16 32.27 -58.61 88.03
C PHE A 16 30.88 -59.16 88.39
N GLU A 17 30.53 -59.20 89.68
CA GLU A 17 29.22 -59.71 90.13
C GLU A 17 28.09 -58.71 89.81
N TRP A 18 28.37 -57.41 89.87
CA TRP A 18 27.44 -56.37 89.40
C TRP A 18 27.21 -56.42 87.89
N ILE A 19 28.25 -56.69 87.10
CA ILE A 19 28.12 -56.88 85.65
C ILE A 19 27.28 -58.12 85.33
N GLN A 20 27.46 -59.23 86.06
CA GLN A 20 26.63 -60.42 85.87
C GLN A 20 25.15 -60.18 86.24
N LEU A 21 24.87 -59.43 87.30
CA LEU A 21 23.50 -59.15 87.72
C LEU A 21 22.79 -58.17 86.76
N ILE A 22 23.52 -57.17 86.26
CA ILE A 22 23.02 -56.27 85.21
C ILE A 22 22.77 -57.06 83.92
N ALA A 23 23.69 -57.93 83.48
CA ALA A 23 23.52 -58.74 82.27
C ALA A 23 22.35 -59.72 82.37
N THR A 24 22.16 -60.38 83.52
CA THR A 24 21.07 -61.34 83.72
C THR A 24 19.68 -60.70 83.73
N ILE A 25 19.56 -59.45 84.18
CA ILE A 25 18.27 -58.72 84.17
C ILE A 25 18.04 -58.01 82.82
N SER A 26 19.09 -57.45 82.21
CA SER A 26 18.96 -56.66 80.99
C SER A 26 18.73 -57.50 79.74
N ILE A 27 19.33 -58.69 79.61
CA ILE A 27 19.16 -59.54 78.42
C ILE A 27 17.69 -59.96 78.18
N PRO A 28 16.94 -60.49 79.17
CA PRO A 28 15.54 -60.87 78.97
C PRO A 28 14.64 -59.67 78.64
N ILE A 29 14.91 -58.50 79.25
CA ILE A 29 14.15 -57.28 79.01
C ILE A 29 14.41 -56.77 77.58
N ILE A 30 15.65 -56.82 77.11
CA ILE A 30 16.00 -56.45 75.72
C ILE A 30 15.31 -57.39 74.73
N ILE A 31 15.29 -58.70 74.99
CA ILE A 31 14.60 -59.69 74.14
C ILE A 31 13.09 -59.44 74.13
N ALA A 32 12.48 -59.16 75.29
CA ALA A 32 11.05 -58.86 75.40
C ALA A 32 10.68 -57.56 74.68
N ILE A 33 11.49 -56.51 74.80
CA ILE A 33 11.31 -55.25 74.08
C ILE A 33 11.45 -55.47 72.57
N TYR A 34 12.47 -56.23 72.15
CA TYR A 34 12.70 -56.55 70.75
C TYR A 34 11.52 -57.33 70.14
N THR A 35 11.03 -58.37 70.81
CA THR A 35 9.87 -59.15 70.33
C THR A 35 8.57 -58.34 70.29
N ILE A 36 8.34 -57.43 71.23
CA ILE A 36 7.18 -56.52 71.20
C ILE A 36 7.29 -55.52 70.04
N LEU A 37 8.48 -54.97 69.80
CA LEU A 37 8.74 -54.05 68.68
C LEU A 37 8.60 -54.75 67.33
N GLU A 38 9.14 -55.96 67.20
CA GLU A 38 9.03 -56.78 65.99
C GLU A 38 7.58 -57.17 65.71
N ASN A 39 6.81 -57.56 66.72
CA ASN A 39 5.39 -57.89 66.56
C ASN A 39 4.53 -56.67 66.18
N LYS A 40 4.75 -55.50 66.82
CA LYS A 40 4.10 -54.25 66.41
C LYS A 40 4.47 -53.84 64.98
N SER A 41 5.74 -53.99 64.61
CA SER A 41 6.22 -53.74 63.25
C SER A 41 5.51 -54.65 62.24
N ASN A 42 5.47 -55.96 62.50
CA ASN A 42 4.84 -56.95 61.63
C ASN A 42 3.33 -56.73 61.47
N ILE A 43 2.62 -56.39 62.55
CA ILE A 43 1.18 -56.05 62.48
C ILE A 43 0.96 -54.76 61.66
N SER A 44 1.83 -53.76 61.83
CA SER A 44 1.74 -52.52 61.05
C SER A 44 2.02 -52.73 59.55
N ILE A 45 2.98 -53.59 59.22
CA ILE A 45 3.31 -53.98 57.84
C ILE A 45 2.16 -54.78 57.24
N ALA A 46 1.58 -55.73 57.98
CA ALA A 46 0.42 -56.52 57.52
C ALA A 46 -0.82 -55.64 57.27
N ALA A 47 -1.09 -54.67 58.15
CA ALA A 47 -2.18 -53.72 57.97
C ALA A 47 -1.95 -52.79 56.76
N ALA A 48 -0.70 -52.36 56.53
CA ALA A 48 -0.34 -51.56 55.35
C ALA A 48 -0.49 -52.35 54.04
N ASN A 49 -0.10 -53.63 54.03
CA ASN A 49 -0.28 -54.51 52.87
C ASN A 49 -1.76 -54.76 52.58
N SER A 50 -2.57 -55.06 53.60
CA SER A 50 -4.01 -55.26 53.42
C SER A 50 -4.73 -54.01 52.89
N ARG A 51 -4.33 -52.80 53.31
CA ARG A 51 -4.87 -51.55 52.74
C ARG A 51 -4.51 -51.39 51.26
N LYS A 52 -3.25 -51.69 50.90
CA LYS A 52 -2.81 -51.66 49.50
C LYS A 52 -3.57 -52.69 48.66
N ASP A 53 -3.82 -53.89 49.18
CA ASP A 53 -4.56 -54.93 48.47
C ASP A 53 -6.02 -54.53 48.21
N ILE A 54 -6.68 -53.91 49.20
CA ILE A 54 -8.03 -53.36 49.05
C ILE A 54 -8.06 -52.21 48.04
N GLU A 55 -7.06 -51.32 48.07
CA GLU A 55 -6.94 -50.22 47.12
C GLU A 55 -6.73 -50.71 45.69
N ILE A 56 -5.88 -51.73 45.48
CA ILE A 56 -5.67 -52.39 44.19
C ILE A 56 -6.97 -53.03 43.70
N ALA A 57 -7.69 -53.75 44.56
CA ALA A 57 -8.97 -54.38 44.20
C ALA A 57 -10.05 -53.35 43.82
N ASN A 58 -10.15 -52.23 44.56
CA ASN A 58 -11.08 -51.15 44.26
C ASN A 58 -10.72 -50.44 42.95
N ASN A 59 -9.43 -50.20 42.69
CA ASN A 59 -8.97 -49.62 41.43
C ASN A 59 -9.24 -50.55 40.25
N TYR A 60 -9.07 -51.86 40.43
CA TYR A 60 -9.40 -52.86 39.42
C TYR A 60 -10.90 -52.85 39.10
N GLN A 61 -11.77 -52.91 40.11
CA GLN A 61 -13.23 -52.85 39.92
C GLN A 61 -13.69 -51.54 39.26
N ARG A 62 -13.08 -50.42 39.62
CA ARG A 62 -13.36 -49.12 39.00
C ARG A 62 -12.95 -49.11 37.53
N SER A 63 -11.78 -49.64 37.20
CA SER A 63 -11.32 -49.75 35.81
C SER A 63 -12.21 -50.66 34.96
N GLU A 64 -12.68 -51.79 35.50
CA GLU A 64 -13.66 -52.66 34.81
C GLU A 64 -15.01 -51.96 34.61
N SER A 65 -15.48 -51.22 35.62
CA SER A 65 -16.73 -50.45 35.52
C SER A 65 -16.64 -49.35 34.45
N GLU A 66 -15.50 -48.66 34.38
CA GLU A 66 -15.21 -47.64 33.36
C GLU A 66 -15.14 -48.26 31.95
N LEU A 67 -14.46 -49.41 31.79
CA LEU A 67 -14.40 -50.15 30.53
C LEU A 67 -15.79 -50.66 30.08
N ALA A 68 -16.59 -51.18 31.01
CA ALA A 68 -17.95 -51.63 30.72
C ALA A 68 -18.87 -50.48 30.29
N GLN A 69 -18.76 -49.31 30.95
CA GLN A 69 -19.48 -48.10 30.54
C GLN A 69 -19.05 -47.60 29.16
N GLN A 70 -17.74 -47.61 28.86
CA GLN A 70 -17.21 -47.26 27.54
C GLN A 70 -17.70 -48.22 26.46
N SER A 71 -17.70 -49.53 26.72
CA SER A 71 -18.21 -50.53 25.77
C SER A 71 -19.71 -50.34 25.52
N GLN A 72 -20.50 -50.16 26.58
CA GLN A 72 -21.93 -49.93 26.44
C GLN A 72 -22.25 -48.65 25.67
N GLN A 73 -21.47 -47.58 25.88
CA GLN A 73 -21.61 -46.35 25.12
C GLN A 73 -21.28 -46.59 23.64
N LYS A 74 -20.17 -47.29 23.37
CA LYS A 74 -19.75 -47.62 22.00
C LYS A 74 -20.79 -48.47 21.26
N ASP A 75 -21.41 -49.43 21.93
CA ASP A 75 -22.47 -50.27 21.34
C ASP A 75 -23.74 -49.45 21.02
N ARG A 76 -24.10 -48.50 21.89
CA ARG A 76 -25.21 -47.57 21.62
C ARG A 76 -24.90 -46.66 20.44
N ASP A 77 -23.68 -46.14 20.36
CA ASP A 77 -23.23 -45.28 19.26
C ASP A 77 -23.26 -46.04 17.93
N LEU A 78 -22.78 -47.29 17.91
CA LEU A 78 -22.82 -48.16 16.72
C LEU A 78 -24.25 -48.47 16.28
N ALA A 79 -25.15 -48.78 17.20
CA ALA A 79 -26.56 -49.04 16.88
C ALA A 79 -27.25 -47.79 16.31
N HIS A 80 -26.95 -46.61 16.83
CA HIS A 80 -27.43 -45.35 16.30
C HIS A 80 -26.90 -45.09 14.88
N ASP A 81 -25.61 -45.30 14.65
CA ASP A 81 -25.00 -45.14 13.33
C ASP A 81 -25.61 -46.10 12.29
N GLN A 82 -25.84 -47.36 12.67
CA GLN A 82 -26.50 -48.35 11.80
C GLN A 82 -27.91 -47.90 11.42
N GLN A 83 -28.70 -47.39 12.37
CA GLN A 83 -30.04 -46.88 12.11
C GLN A 83 -30.03 -45.71 11.12
N GLN A 84 -29.06 -44.80 11.25
CA GLN A 84 -28.90 -43.64 10.38
C GLN A 84 -28.51 -44.05 8.95
N GLU A 85 -27.65 -45.05 8.80
CA GLU A 85 -27.27 -45.63 7.50
C GLU A 85 -28.44 -46.35 6.82
N ASP A 86 -29.22 -47.12 7.56
CA ASP A 86 -30.43 -47.79 7.05
C ASP A 86 -31.44 -46.79 6.47
N ILE A 87 -31.63 -45.63 7.12
CA ILE A 87 -32.51 -44.56 6.62
C ILE A 87 -32.00 -44.03 5.27
N LEU A 88 -30.70 -43.75 5.17
CA LEU A 88 -30.08 -43.24 3.95
C LEU A 88 -30.17 -44.24 2.79
N VAL A 89 -29.86 -45.51 3.05
CA VAL A 89 -29.92 -46.59 2.04
C VAL A 89 -31.35 -46.80 1.54
N LYS A 90 -32.33 -46.82 2.45
CA LYS A 90 -33.76 -46.93 2.07
C LYS A 90 -34.18 -45.78 1.18
N TYR A 91 -33.77 -44.56 1.51
CA TYR A 91 -34.07 -43.38 0.70
C TYR A 91 -33.39 -43.45 -0.68
N GLN A 92 -32.10 -43.80 -0.75
CA GLN A 92 -31.38 -43.93 -2.02
C GLN A 92 -32.00 -45.01 -2.93
N THR A 93 -32.45 -46.12 -2.35
CA THR A 93 -33.14 -47.20 -3.09
C THR A 93 -34.49 -46.70 -3.63
N PHE A 94 -35.26 -45.96 -2.83
CA PHE A 94 -36.48 -45.30 -3.28
C PHE A 94 -36.20 -44.32 -4.42
N LEU A 95 -35.17 -43.48 -4.29
CA LEU A 95 -34.82 -42.50 -5.32
C LEU A 95 -34.41 -43.18 -6.64
N ALA A 96 -33.59 -44.22 -6.57
CA ALA A 96 -33.15 -44.99 -7.73
C ALA A 96 -34.33 -45.66 -8.45
N SER A 97 -35.23 -46.31 -7.71
CA SER A 97 -36.44 -46.92 -8.30
C SER A 97 -37.35 -45.87 -8.93
N LEU A 98 -37.54 -44.71 -8.30
CA LEU A 98 -38.37 -43.64 -8.84
C LEU A 98 -37.81 -43.06 -10.15
N ILE A 99 -36.49 -42.85 -10.22
CA ILE A 99 -35.82 -42.37 -11.43
C ILE A 99 -35.90 -43.41 -12.55
N LEU A 100 -35.71 -44.70 -12.24
CA LEU A 100 -35.73 -45.78 -13.24
C LEU A 100 -37.14 -46.07 -13.77
N GLU A 101 -38.15 -46.08 -12.90
CA GLU A 101 -39.53 -46.47 -13.28
C GLU A 101 -40.34 -45.30 -13.82
N ARG A 102 -40.08 -44.07 -13.36
CA ARG A 102 -40.93 -42.89 -13.62
C ARG A 102 -40.13 -41.65 -14.01
N GLY A 103 -38.92 -41.83 -14.56
CA GLY A 103 -38.01 -40.75 -14.97
C GLY A 103 -38.66 -39.66 -15.82
N GLU A 104 -39.41 -40.04 -16.85
CA GLU A 104 -40.10 -39.07 -17.75
C GLU A 104 -41.30 -38.37 -17.09
N ASP A 105 -41.91 -38.98 -16.08
CA ASP A 105 -43.08 -38.44 -15.37
C ASP A 105 -42.71 -37.46 -14.26
N LEU A 106 -41.46 -37.48 -13.79
CA LEU A 106 -40.95 -36.58 -12.74
C LEU A 106 -41.09 -35.09 -13.11
N GLN A 107 -41.05 -34.76 -14.40
CA GLN A 107 -41.26 -33.38 -14.87
C GLN A 107 -42.74 -33.05 -15.18
N LYS A 108 -43.60 -34.06 -15.34
CA LYS A 108 -44.99 -33.90 -15.83
C LYS A 108 -46.06 -34.06 -14.74
N SER A 109 -45.79 -34.80 -13.67
CA SER A 109 -46.76 -35.17 -12.63
C SER A 109 -46.49 -34.49 -11.29
N SER A 110 -47.39 -33.60 -10.87
CA SER A 110 -47.35 -32.94 -9.56
C SER A 110 -47.44 -33.93 -8.39
N ASN A 111 -48.14 -35.07 -8.56
CA ASN A 111 -48.28 -36.08 -7.52
C ASN A 111 -46.95 -36.81 -7.25
N THR A 112 -46.20 -37.14 -8.30
CA THR A 112 -44.89 -37.80 -8.17
C THR A 112 -43.88 -36.87 -7.49
N GLN A 113 -43.89 -35.58 -7.83
CA GLN A 113 -43.06 -34.55 -7.19
C GLN A 113 -43.42 -34.36 -5.71
N ASN A 114 -44.70 -34.39 -5.35
CA ASN A 114 -45.14 -34.29 -3.95
C ASN A 114 -44.68 -35.49 -3.10
N VAL A 115 -44.77 -36.71 -3.65
CA VAL A 115 -44.28 -37.92 -2.97
C VAL A 115 -42.76 -37.86 -2.81
N LEU A 116 -42.03 -37.50 -3.87
CA LEU A 116 -40.58 -37.31 -3.79
C LEU A 116 -40.23 -36.28 -2.71
N ARG A 117 -40.86 -35.10 -2.72
CA ARG A 117 -40.66 -34.04 -1.73
C ARG A 117 -40.95 -34.51 -0.30
N PHE A 118 -42.07 -35.19 -0.08
CA PHE A 118 -42.42 -35.71 1.24
C PHE A 118 -41.37 -36.70 1.76
N MET A 119 -40.94 -37.64 0.92
CA MET A 119 -39.92 -38.63 1.28
C MET A 119 -38.56 -37.97 1.53
N THR A 120 -38.16 -37.00 0.70
CA THR A 120 -36.90 -36.27 0.87
C THR A 120 -36.87 -35.47 2.17
N LEU A 121 -37.94 -34.71 2.47
CA LEU A 121 -38.01 -33.94 3.72
C LEU A 121 -38.06 -34.85 4.95
N THR A 122 -38.74 -36.00 4.85
CA THR A 122 -38.80 -36.99 5.93
C THR A 122 -37.43 -37.59 6.20
N ALA A 123 -36.70 -37.98 5.15
CA ALA A 123 -35.34 -38.49 5.27
C ALA A 123 -34.40 -37.42 5.86
N LEU A 124 -34.39 -36.21 5.28
CA LEU A 124 -33.56 -35.11 5.78
C LEU A 124 -33.83 -34.81 7.25
N ASN A 125 -35.08 -34.83 7.73
CA ASN A 125 -35.38 -34.55 9.13
C ASN A 125 -34.91 -35.64 10.12
N GLN A 126 -34.77 -36.90 9.68
CA GLN A 126 -34.36 -38.01 10.53
C GLN A 126 -32.84 -38.25 10.51
N LEU A 127 -32.16 -37.77 9.48
CA LEU A 127 -30.72 -37.93 9.30
C LEU A 127 -29.91 -37.01 10.21
N ASP A 128 -28.77 -37.49 10.67
CA ASP A 128 -27.76 -36.68 11.34
C ASP A 128 -27.08 -35.68 10.37
N ILE A 129 -26.26 -34.80 10.92
CA ILE A 129 -25.61 -33.71 10.19
C ILE A 129 -24.73 -34.23 9.04
N ARG A 130 -24.00 -35.33 9.23
CA ARG A 130 -23.08 -35.89 8.21
C ARG A 130 -23.86 -36.45 7.04
N ARG A 131 -24.92 -37.19 7.31
CA ARG A 131 -25.73 -37.85 6.28
C ARG A 131 -26.68 -36.88 5.58
N LYS A 132 -27.11 -35.80 6.24
CA LYS A 132 -27.84 -34.69 5.58
C LYS A 132 -26.99 -34.01 4.49
N ASP A 133 -25.71 -33.73 4.76
CA ASP A 133 -24.78 -33.17 3.77
C ASP A 133 -24.65 -34.10 2.54
N ILE A 134 -24.43 -35.40 2.77
CA ILE A 134 -24.34 -36.41 1.70
C ILE A 134 -25.62 -36.42 0.86
N LEU A 135 -26.78 -36.41 1.51
CA LEU A 135 -28.07 -36.46 0.82
C LEU A 135 -28.32 -35.22 -0.04
N ILE A 136 -28.03 -34.02 0.45
CA ILE A 136 -28.20 -32.77 -0.32
C ILE A 136 -27.30 -32.76 -1.55
N ARG A 137 -26.04 -33.15 -1.41
CA ARG A 137 -25.11 -33.27 -2.54
C ARG A 137 -25.60 -34.30 -3.55
N SER A 138 -26.06 -35.45 -3.09
CA SER A 138 -26.62 -36.50 -3.96
C SER A 138 -27.83 -36.00 -4.76
N LEU A 139 -28.71 -35.19 -4.16
CA LEU A 139 -29.85 -34.58 -4.84
C LEU A 139 -29.42 -33.58 -5.92
N HIS A 140 -28.38 -32.80 -5.63
CA HIS A 140 -27.77 -31.86 -6.56
C HIS A 140 -27.11 -32.60 -7.74
N ASP A 141 -26.30 -33.63 -7.45
CA ASP A 141 -25.61 -34.45 -8.46
C ASP A 141 -26.59 -35.21 -9.36
N ALA A 142 -27.71 -35.65 -8.78
CA ALA A 142 -28.82 -36.26 -9.50
C ALA A 142 -29.65 -35.24 -10.32
N LYS A 143 -29.30 -33.95 -10.28
CA LYS A 143 -29.97 -32.85 -10.99
C LYS A 143 -31.45 -32.68 -10.60
N LEU A 144 -31.81 -33.11 -9.39
CA LEU A 144 -33.18 -33.01 -8.86
C LEU A 144 -33.45 -31.63 -8.25
N ILE A 145 -32.41 -31.01 -7.69
CA ILE A 145 -32.43 -29.66 -7.15
C ILE A 145 -31.59 -28.73 -8.02
N ASN A 146 -32.17 -28.34 -9.17
CA ASN A 146 -31.64 -27.45 -10.19
C ASN A 146 -30.32 -27.86 -10.88
N PHE A 147 -30.32 -27.84 -12.22
CA PHE A 147 -29.14 -28.08 -13.04
C PHE A 147 -29.22 -27.26 -14.33
N ARG A 148 -28.08 -26.77 -14.81
CA ARG A 148 -27.95 -26.05 -16.09
C ARG A 148 -27.54 -27.03 -17.18
N GLU A 149 -28.42 -27.32 -18.14
CA GLU A 149 -27.98 -27.93 -19.39
C GLU A 149 -27.23 -26.91 -20.25
N ASN A 150 -26.37 -27.38 -21.16
CA ASN A 150 -25.46 -26.57 -21.98
C ASN A 150 -26.16 -25.60 -22.97
N THR A 151 -27.49 -25.50 -22.91
CA THR A 151 -28.29 -24.49 -23.61
C THR A 151 -28.66 -23.44 -22.58
N ASN A 152 -28.57 -22.14 -22.89
CA ASN A 152 -28.81 -21.03 -21.95
C ASN A 152 -30.27 -20.90 -21.42
N LYS A 153 -30.94 -22.02 -21.13
CA LYS A 153 -32.28 -22.12 -20.57
C LYS A 153 -32.18 -22.80 -19.20
N ASN A 154 -32.59 -22.09 -18.16
CA ASN A 154 -32.74 -22.67 -16.83
C ASN A 154 -33.97 -23.60 -16.84
N HIS A 155 -33.78 -24.87 -16.50
CA HIS A 155 -34.90 -25.77 -16.23
C HIS A 155 -35.39 -25.54 -14.79
N PRO A 156 -36.70 -25.51 -14.53
CA PRO A 156 -37.22 -25.37 -13.17
C PRO A 156 -36.81 -26.56 -12.30
N SER A 157 -36.50 -26.31 -11.03
CA SER A 157 -36.20 -27.36 -10.05
C SER A 157 -37.33 -28.39 -10.01
N ILE A 158 -36.99 -29.66 -10.17
CA ILE A 158 -37.95 -30.78 -10.10
C ILE A 158 -38.41 -30.97 -8.64
N LEU A 159 -37.52 -30.68 -7.68
CA LEU A 159 -37.76 -30.80 -6.25
C LEU A 159 -37.63 -29.43 -5.55
N GLU A 160 -38.73 -28.96 -4.97
CA GLU A 160 -38.74 -27.78 -4.10
C GLU A 160 -38.32 -28.14 -2.67
N LEU A 161 -37.37 -27.40 -2.10
CA LEU A 161 -36.85 -27.60 -0.74
C LEU A 161 -37.44 -26.61 0.28
N ALA A 162 -38.61 -26.04 0.00
CA ALA A 162 -39.26 -25.14 0.95
C ALA A 162 -39.55 -25.84 2.29
N SER A 163 -39.24 -25.15 3.40
CA SER A 163 -39.31 -25.63 4.79
C SER A 163 -38.34 -26.75 5.17
N VAL A 164 -37.26 -26.96 4.40
CA VAL A 164 -36.21 -27.93 4.76
C VAL A 164 -35.47 -27.50 6.03
N ASN A 165 -35.13 -28.45 6.91
CA ASN A 165 -34.34 -28.21 8.12
C ASN A 165 -32.89 -28.65 7.93
N LEU A 166 -32.03 -27.70 7.60
CA LEU A 166 -30.61 -27.87 7.34
C LEU A 166 -29.74 -27.38 8.50
N LYS A 167 -30.32 -27.20 9.69
CA LYS A 167 -29.62 -26.71 10.87
C LYS A 167 -28.33 -27.49 11.15
N ASP A 168 -27.28 -26.77 11.57
CA ASP A 168 -25.98 -27.29 12.00
C ASP A 168 -25.13 -27.96 10.87
N ILE A 169 -25.58 -27.93 9.61
CA ILE A 169 -24.83 -28.49 8.47
C ILE A 169 -23.70 -27.56 8.01
N THR A 170 -22.60 -28.15 7.54
CA THR A 170 -21.53 -27.44 6.80
C THR A 170 -21.73 -27.62 5.31
N LEU A 171 -22.21 -26.57 4.64
CA LEU A 171 -22.44 -26.51 3.20
C LEU A 171 -21.35 -25.60 2.59
N GLY A 172 -20.30 -26.20 2.00
CA GLY A 172 -19.26 -25.45 1.27
C GLY A 172 -17.83 -25.50 1.83
N SER A 173 -17.39 -26.66 2.35
CA SER A 173 -15.96 -26.89 2.63
C SER A 173 -15.32 -27.67 1.48
N PRO A 174 -14.13 -27.27 0.98
CA PRO A 174 -13.32 -28.14 0.12
C PRO A 174 -13.00 -29.42 0.91
N ARG A 175 -13.20 -30.59 0.30
CA ARG A 175 -12.79 -31.86 0.91
C ARG A 175 -11.34 -32.09 0.48
N ASN A 176 -10.39 -31.76 1.36
CA ASN A 176 -8.99 -32.21 1.30
C ASN A 176 -8.22 -31.91 -0.02
N SER A 177 -7.53 -30.77 -0.09
CA SER A 177 -6.06 -30.72 -0.31
C SER A 177 -5.55 -29.28 -0.06
N PRO A 178 -4.37 -29.08 0.53
CA PRO A 178 -3.80 -27.74 0.73
C PRO A 178 -3.10 -27.13 -0.50
N ASP A 179 -2.98 -27.86 -1.62
CA ASP A 179 -1.90 -27.61 -2.59
C ASP A 179 -2.31 -27.31 -4.04
N GLU A 180 -3.59 -27.17 -4.37
CA GLU A 180 -3.97 -26.78 -5.74
C GLU A 180 -5.01 -25.66 -5.75
N TYR A 181 -4.53 -24.44 -5.94
CA TYR A 181 -5.35 -23.29 -6.34
C TYR A 181 -5.65 -23.40 -7.85
N PRO A 182 -6.92 -23.48 -8.29
CA PRO A 182 -7.24 -23.25 -9.67
C PRO A 182 -7.43 -21.74 -9.90
N LEU A 183 -6.60 -21.22 -10.80
CA LEU A 183 -6.79 -19.95 -11.48
C LEU A 183 -8.17 -19.88 -12.18
N HIS A 184 -8.66 -18.65 -12.32
CA HIS A 184 -9.88 -18.22 -12.99
C HIS A 184 -10.40 -19.12 -14.11
N HIS A 185 -11.74 -19.26 -14.16
CA HIS A 185 -12.60 -19.90 -15.19
C HIS A 185 -13.08 -21.34 -14.99
N TYR A 186 -12.84 -21.97 -13.85
CA TYR A 186 -13.55 -23.20 -13.50
C TYR A 186 -14.04 -23.08 -12.06
N ILE A 187 -15.36 -23.04 -11.85
CA ILE A 187 -15.91 -23.31 -10.52
C ILE A 187 -15.61 -24.79 -10.26
N PRO A 188 -14.73 -25.14 -9.32
CA PRO A 188 -14.49 -26.53 -8.97
C PRO A 188 -15.81 -27.21 -8.63
N TRP A 189 -15.97 -28.49 -8.94
CA TRP A 189 -17.18 -29.26 -8.64
C TRP A 189 -17.48 -29.43 -7.13
N GLU A 190 -16.76 -28.70 -6.27
CA GLU A 190 -16.81 -28.75 -4.81
C GLU A 190 -17.64 -27.62 -4.17
N TYR A 191 -18.14 -26.66 -4.97
CA TYR A 191 -18.97 -25.54 -4.52
C TYR A 191 -20.45 -25.92 -4.56
N LEU A 192 -21.20 -25.63 -3.48
CA LEU A 192 -22.65 -25.84 -3.48
C LEU A 192 -23.31 -24.75 -4.33
N TRP A 193 -23.55 -25.07 -5.60
CA TRP A 193 -24.15 -24.15 -6.56
C TRP A 193 -25.65 -24.39 -6.68
N LEU A 194 -26.45 -23.54 -6.02
CA LEU A 194 -27.91 -23.63 -5.99
C LEU A 194 -28.57 -22.35 -6.53
N PRO A 195 -28.30 -21.97 -7.80
CA PRO A 195 -28.99 -20.84 -8.40
C PRO A 195 -30.49 -21.15 -8.53
N ASP A 196 -31.35 -20.12 -8.46
CA ASP A 196 -32.81 -20.22 -8.67
C ASP A 196 -33.56 -21.23 -7.77
N VAL A 197 -32.93 -21.77 -6.72
CA VAL A 197 -33.53 -22.76 -5.82
C VAL A 197 -34.65 -22.14 -4.98
N ILE A 198 -35.66 -22.96 -4.62
CA ILE A 198 -36.77 -22.53 -3.76
C ILE A 198 -36.54 -23.11 -2.35
N LEU A 199 -36.17 -22.23 -1.42
CA LEU A 199 -35.85 -22.52 -0.01
C LEU A 199 -36.71 -21.68 0.94
N THR A 200 -37.90 -21.25 0.50
CA THR A 200 -38.83 -20.47 1.33
C THR A 200 -39.07 -21.18 2.67
N ASN A 201 -38.96 -20.43 3.77
CA ASN A 201 -39.14 -20.93 5.14
C ASN A 201 -38.16 -22.06 5.56
N ALA A 202 -37.05 -22.25 4.85
CA ALA A 202 -36.02 -23.22 5.24
C ALA A 202 -35.24 -22.76 6.48
N SER A 203 -34.69 -23.71 7.24
CA SER A 203 -33.82 -23.43 8.38
C SER A 203 -32.37 -23.78 8.07
N PHE A 204 -31.52 -22.76 8.06
CA PHE A 204 -30.07 -22.80 7.96
C PHE A 204 -29.42 -22.35 9.26
N ARG A 205 -30.14 -22.45 10.38
CA ARG A 205 -29.62 -21.96 11.66
C ARG A 205 -28.32 -22.70 12.02
N HIS A 206 -27.30 -21.96 12.46
CA HIS A 206 -25.96 -22.51 12.77
C HIS A 206 -25.22 -23.18 11.59
N THR A 207 -25.68 -23.04 10.35
CA THR A 207 -24.95 -23.63 9.20
C THR A 207 -23.72 -22.84 8.83
N ARG A 208 -22.76 -23.52 8.21
CA ARG A 208 -21.67 -22.86 7.47
C ARG A 208 -22.02 -22.83 5.99
N LEU A 209 -21.90 -21.65 5.39
CA LEU A 209 -22.29 -21.34 4.00
C LEU A 209 -21.14 -20.74 3.18
N GLN A 210 -19.90 -20.81 3.67
CA GLN A 210 -18.73 -20.35 2.90
C GLN A 210 -18.73 -21.01 1.53
N CYS A 211 -18.42 -20.26 0.47
CA CYS A 211 -18.38 -20.77 -0.90
C CYS A 211 -19.73 -21.31 -1.47
N ALA A 212 -20.86 -21.11 -0.78
CA ALA A 212 -22.17 -21.49 -1.31
C ALA A 212 -22.77 -20.39 -2.19
N THR A 213 -23.48 -20.78 -3.25
CA THR A 213 -24.11 -19.84 -4.19
C THR A 213 -25.62 -20.05 -4.22
N PHE A 214 -26.36 -18.98 -4.00
CA PHE A 214 -27.83 -18.91 -4.01
C PHE A 214 -28.36 -17.88 -5.00
N THR A 215 -27.59 -17.58 -6.05
CA THR A 215 -27.93 -16.56 -7.06
C THR A 215 -29.35 -16.75 -7.59
N ARG A 216 -30.20 -15.70 -7.53
CA ARG A 216 -31.63 -15.72 -7.93
C ARG A 216 -32.52 -16.70 -7.16
N ALA A 217 -32.05 -17.30 -6.07
CA ALA A 217 -32.87 -18.20 -5.26
C ALA A 217 -34.05 -17.46 -4.59
N ARG A 218 -35.12 -18.20 -4.29
CA ARG A 218 -36.24 -17.73 -3.47
C ARG A 218 -36.10 -18.28 -2.06
N MET A 219 -35.65 -17.42 -1.16
CA MET A 219 -35.29 -17.73 0.23
C MET A 219 -36.09 -16.86 1.22
N ASP A 220 -37.32 -16.49 0.87
CA ASP A 220 -38.18 -15.71 1.77
C ASP A 220 -38.47 -16.48 3.06
N LEU A 221 -38.51 -15.78 4.20
CA LEU A 221 -38.73 -16.35 5.55
C LEU A 221 -37.65 -17.36 5.99
N VAL A 222 -36.50 -17.43 5.32
CA VAL A 222 -35.42 -18.35 5.70
C VAL A 222 -34.83 -18.00 7.07
N ASP A 223 -34.53 -19.00 7.91
CA ASP A 223 -33.79 -18.82 9.16
C ASP A 223 -32.29 -19.06 8.95
N LEU A 224 -31.54 -17.99 8.74
CA LEU A 224 -30.07 -17.95 8.63
C LEU A 224 -29.42 -17.52 9.96
N SER A 225 -30.13 -17.59 11.08
CA SER A 225 -29.60 -17.10 12.35
C SER A 225 -28.39 -17.90 12.82
N PHE A 226 -27.40 -17.21 13.39
CA PHE A 226 -26.15 -17.81 13.84
C PHE A 226 -25.40 -18.62 12.77
N THR A 227 -25.62 -18.33 11.49
CA THR A 227 -24.80 -18.92 10.42
C THR A 227 -23.35 -18.44 10.52
N ASN A 228 -22.43 -19.27 10.02
CA ASN A 228 -20.99 -18.99 9.92
C ASN A 228 -20.34 -18.58 11.25
N GLN A 229 -20.84 -19.09 12.39
CA GLN A 229 -20.14 -18.90 13.67
C GLN A 229 -18.84 -19.73 13.71
N PRO A 230 -17.78 -19.20 14.33
CA PRO A 230 -16.58 -19.99 14.61
C PRO A 230 -16.93 -21.14 15.56
N ILE A 231 -16.64 -22.38 15.16
CA ILE A 231 -16.86 -23.57 16.01
C ILE A 231 -15.67 -23.75 16.99
N THR A 232 -14.52 -23.14 16.70
CA THR A 232 -13.29 -23.20 17.51
C THR A 232 -12.44 -21.93 17.31
N LYS A 233 -11.60 -21.61 18.30
CA LYS A 233 -10.84 -20.35 18.44
C LYS A 233 -9.70 -20.09 17.43
N CYS A 234 -9.44 -21.00 16.50
CA CYS A 234 -8.39 -20.81 15.50
C CYS A 234 -8.94 -21.23 14.15
N PHE A 235 -9.05 -20.29 13.20
CA PHE A 235 -8.90 -20.47 11.76
C PHE A 235 -8.96 -19.06 11.13
N ASP A 236 -7.79 -18.41 11.09
CA ASP A 236 -7.51 -17.19 10.34
C ASP A 236 -6.77 -17.48 9.01
N GLU A 237 -6.76 -18.74 8.57
CA GLU A 237 -6.05 -19.16 7.36
C GLU A 237 -7.01 -20.01 6.55
N PHE A 238 -7.61 -19.42 5.50
CA PHE A 238 -8.00 -19.98 4.18
C PHE A 238 -8.97 -18.99 3.47
N PRO A 239 -8.88 -18.79 2.13
CA PRO A 239 -9.02 -17.49 1.47
C PRO A 239 -10.37 -17.25 0.76
N ASP A 240 -10.73 -15.96 0.73
CA ASP A 240 -11.39 -15.17 -0.34
C ASP A 240 -12.79 -15.50 -0.90
N ALA A 241 -13.41 -16.67 -0.66
CA ALA A 241 -14.74 -16.97 -1.24
C ALA A 241 -15.89 -16.89 -0.21
N GLY A 242 -16.64 -15.79 -0.23
CA GLY A 242 -17.87 -15.64 0.57
C GLY A 242 -19.09 -16.34 -0.04
N THR A 243 -20.25 -16.21 0.62
CA THR A 243 -21.52 -16.71 0.09
C THR A 243 -22.05 -15.76 -0.99
N ASP A 244 -22.65 -16.28 -2.05
CA ASP A 244 -23.30 -15.47 -3.10
C ASP A 244 -24.83 -15.50 -2.91
N PHE A 245 -25.41 -14.32 -2.69
CA PHE A 245 -26.86 -14.06 -2.65
C PHE A 245 -27.30 -13.08 -3.76
N ILE A 246 -26.60 -13.06 -4.90
CA ILE A 246 -26.86 -12.13 -5.99
C ILE A 246 -28.29 -12.34 -6.52
N SER A 247 -29.08 -11.27 -6.57
CA SER A 247 -30.47 -11.27 -7.04
C SER A 247 -31.40 -12.24 -6.27
N THR A 248 -31.03 -12.65 -5.06
CA THR A 248 -31.82 -13.57 -4.22
C THR A 248 -32.98 -12.84 -3.54
N SER A 249 -34.15 -13.49 -3.45
CA SER A 249 -35.26 -13.01 -2.59
C SER A 249 -35.06 -13.51 -1.17
N LEU A 250 -34.91 -12.60 -0.22
CA LEU A 250 -34.66 -12.83 1.21
C LEU A 250 -35.66 -12.04 2.06
N VAL A 251 -36.90 -11.89 1.57
CA VAL A 251 -37.93 -11.09 2.25
C VAL A 251 -38.29 -11.76 3.57
N ASN A 252 -38.31 -11.01 4.67
CA ASN A 252 -38.50 -11.52 6.04
C ASN A 252 -37.46 -12.59 6.48
N ALA A 253 -36.30 -12.67 5.83
CA ALA A 253 -35.24 -13.59 6.26
C ALA A 253 -34.69 -13.22 7.64
N ASN A 254 -34.29 -14.22 8.43
CA ASN A 254 -33.70 -14.04 9.76
C ASN A 254 -32.19 -14.28 9.72
N PHE A 255 -31.41 -13.22 9.79
CA PHE A 255 -29.94 -13.17 9.86
C PHE A 255 -29.43 -12.86 11.27
N ARG A 256 -30.23 -13.09 12.32
CA ARG A 256 -29.85 -12.71 13.67
C ARG A 256 -28.52 -13.35 14.07
N ASN A 257 -27.58 -12.52 14.54
CA ASN A 257 -26.24 -12.92 14.98
C ASN A 257 -25.43 -13.74 13.96
N SER A 258 -25.74 -13.70 12.66
CA SER A 258 -24.92 -14.38 11.65
C SER A 258 -23.67 -13.58 11.31
N LYS A 259 -22.64 -14.28 10.82
CA LYS A 259 -21.35 -13.67 10.42
C LYS A 259 -21.08 -13.93 8.95
N PHE A 260 -20.85 -12.89 8.16
CA PHE A 260 -20.55 -13.03 6.74
C PHE A 260 -19.25 -12.30 6.41
N ARG A 261 -18.43 -12.93 5.57
CA ARG A 261 -17.18 -12.37 5.03
C ARG A 261 -17.23 -12.52 3.52
N TYR A 262 -16.80 -11.50 2.78
CA TYR A 262 -16.71 -11.56 1.30
C TYR A 262 -18.02 -11.94 0.59
N THR A 263 -19.16 -11.68 1.23
CA THR A 263 -20.47 -12.13 0.76
C THR A 263 -21.09 -11.10 -0.14
N ASP A 264 -21.64 -11.55 -1.27
CA ASP A 264 -22.28 -10.66 -2.24
C ASP A 264 -23.81 -10.72 -2.12
N PHE A 265 -24.42 -9.61 -1.69
CA PHE A 265 -25.86 -9.41 -1.64
C PHE A 265 -26.39 -8.58 -2.82
N SER A 266 -25.60 -8.41 -3.88
CA SER A 266 -25.94 -7.50 -4.97
C SER A 266 -27.30 -7.84 -5.59
N ARG A 267 -28.18 -6.83 -5.72
CA ARG A 267 -29.56 -6.98 -6.22
C ARG A 267 -30.47 -7.88 -5.37
N ALA A 268 -30.03 -8.32 -4.19
CA ALA A 268 -30.86 -9.12 -3.29
C ALA A 268 -32.01 -8.27 -2.69
N ASN A 269 -33.10 -8.93 -2.34
CA ASN A 269 -34.23 -8.30 -1.64
C ASN A 269 -34.29 -8.75 -0.17
N LEU A 270 -33.82 -7.89 0.74
CA LEU A 270 -33.81 -8.09 2.19
C LEU A 270 -34.92 -7.30 2.90
N THR A 271 -36.03 -7.01 2.21
CA THR A 271 -37.16 -6.26 2.79
C THR A 271 -37.69 -6.98 4.05
N PHE A 272 -37.86 -6.23 5.14
CA PHE A 272 -38.25 -6.74 6.47
C PHE A 272 -37.31 -7.79 7.10
N ALA A 273 -36.07 -7.95 6.61
CA ALA A 273 -35.14 -8.93 7.18
C ALA A 273 -34.75 -8.57 8.62
N ASN A 274 -34.63 -9.58 9.48
CA ASN A 274 -34.12 -9.44 10.85
C ASN A 274 -32.61 -9.71 10.85
N MET A 275 -31.82 -8.65 10.86
CA MET A 275 -30.35 -8.69 10.85
C MET A 275 -29.77 -8.19 12.19
N ARG A 276 -30.50 -8.38 13.30
CA ARG A 276 -30.04 -7.92 14.61
C ARG A 276 -28.76 -8.66 15.03
N GLY A 277 -27.71 -7.93 15.39
CA GLY A 277 -26.42 -8.53 15.73
C GLY A 277 -25.68 -9.14 14.54
N PHE A 278 -26.15 -8.91 13.31
CA PHE A 278 -25.48 -9.33 12.08
C PHE A 278 -24.09 -8.72 11.99
N SER A 279 -23.10 -9.51 11.59
CA SER A 279 -21.75 -9.03 11.36
C SER A 279 -21.35 -9.31 9.92
N CYS A 280 -20.89 -8.27 9.23
CA CYS A 280 -20.31 -8.40 7.91
C CYS A 280 -18.97 -7.68 7.79
N GLN A 281 -18.07 -8.32 7.06
CA GLN A 281 -16.75 -7.81 6.74
C GLN A 281 -16.52 -7.98 5.24
N MET A 282 -16.07 -6.92 4.56
CA MET A 282 -15.81 -6.95 3.12
C MET A 282 -16.99 -7.49 2.30
N CYS A 283 -18.23 -7.20 2.70
CA CYS A 283 -19.43 -7.66 1.97
C CYS A 283 -19.93 -6.56 1.02
N THR A 284 -20.56 -6.99 -0.08
CA THR A 284 -21.08 -6.11 -1.14
C THR A 284 -22.60 -6.06 -1.09
N PHE A 285 -23.18 -4.87 -1.14
CA PHE A 285 -24.63 -4.63 -1.10
C PHE A 285 -25.14 -3.83 -2.31
N SER A 286 -24.48 -3.97 -3.47
CA SER A 286 -24.79 -3.16 -4.65
C SER A 286 -26.20 -3.43 -5.18
N HIS A 287 -27.05 -2.40 -5.24
CA HIS A 287 -28.47 -2.51 -5.62
C HIS A 287 -29.33 -3.42 -4.71
N THR A 288 -28.93 -3.66 -3.46
CA THR A 288 -29.72 -4.44 -2.51
C THR A 288 -30.90 -3.62 -1.97
N ILE A 289 -32.07 -4.26 -1.78
CA ILE A 289 -33.25 -3.63 -1.16
C ILE A 289 -33.27 -3.98 0.33
N LEU A 290 -33.22 -2.98 1.22
CA LEU A 290 -33.19 -3.14 2.68
C LEU A 290 -34.40 -2.50 3.39
N PHE A 291 -35.49 -2.25 2.65
CA PHE A 291 -36.66 -1.55 3.16
C PHE A 291 -37.20 -2.18 4.45
N GLN A 292 -37.27 -1.38 5.53
CA GLN A 292 -37.70 -1.79 6.87
C GLN A 292 -36.96 -2.99 7.50
N ALA A 293 -35.73 -3.30 7.06
CA ALA A 293 -34.88 -4.28 7.75
C ALA A 293 -34.45 -3.78 9.15
N ASP A 294 -34.30 -4.72 10.10
CA ASP A 294 -33.77 -4.46 11.44
C ASP A 294 -32.30 -4.86 11.53
N LEU A 295 -31.41 -3.87 11.50
CA LEU A 295 -29.96 -4.03 11.66
C LEU A 295 -29.49 -3.53 13.03
N SER A 296 -30.37 -3.49 14.03
CA SER A 296 -29.96 -3.03 15.35
C SER A 296 -28.80 -3.91 15.88
N PHE A 297 -27.81 -3.30 16.54
CA PHE A 297 -26.64 -4.02 17.09
C PHE A 297 -25.75 -4.73 16.04
N SER A 298 -25.90 -4.43 14.75
CA SER A 298 -25.06 -5.00 13.70
C SER A 298 -23.64 -4.42 13.69
N TYR A 299 -22.70 -5.18 13.13
CA TYR A 299 -21.30 -4.79 12.95
C TYR A 299 -20.91 -4.83 11.47
N PHE A 300 -20.63 -3.65 10.91
CA PHE A 300 -20.15 -3.46 9.55
C PHE A 300 -18.69 -3.00 9.58
N TYR A 301 -17.78 -3.79 8.99
CA TYR A 301 -16.35 -3.46 8.93
C TYR A 301 -15.85 -3.49 7.48
N HIS A 302 -15.31 -2.36 7.00
CA HIS A 302 -14.81 -2.20 5.62
C HIS A 302 -15.76 -2.76 4.56
N SER A 303 -17.06 -2.49 4.70
CA SER A 303 -18.08 -2.99 3.75
C SER A 303 -18.33 -1.94 2.68
N PHE A 304 -18.47 -2.40 1.43
CA PHE A 304 -18.66 -1.52 0.27
C PHE A 304 -20.15 -1.40 -0.06
N LEU A 305 -20.73 -0.23 0.22
CA LEU A 305 -22.09 0.13 -0.17
C LEU A 305 -22.03 1.14 -1.32
N LEU A 306 -21.56 0.67 -2.47
CA LEU A 306 -21.43 1.47 -3.69
C LEU A 306 -22.76 1.48 -4.46
N ASN A 307 -23.18 2.64 -4.98
CA ASN A 307 -24.12 2.61 -6.10
C ASN A 307 -24.03 3.80 -7.07
N GLN A 308 -24.26 3.47 -8.35
CA GLN A 308 -24.65 4.38 -9.44
C GLN A 308 -26.19 4.47 -9.61
N SER A 309 -27.00 3.78 -8.79
CA SER A 309 -28.46 4.02 -8.66
C SER A 309 -29.04 3.62 -7.28
N LEU A 310 -29.42 4.60 -6.46
CA LEU A 310 -30.29 4.57 -5.25
C LEU A 310 -30.42 3.22 -4.50
N LEU A 311 -29.60 2.99 -3.45
CA LEU A 311 -30.01 2.06 -2.37
C LEU A 311 -31.04 2.77 -1.48
N ASP A 312 -32.19 2.13 -1.29
CA ASP A 312 -33.27 2.64 -0.45
C ASP A 312 -33.13 2.12 0.99
N PHE A 313 -32.61 2.98 1.88
CA PHE A 313 -32.54 2.75 3.33
C PHE A 313 -33.75 3.37 4.04
N THR A 314 -34.85 3.62 3.34
CA THR A 314 -36.04 4.24 3.92
C THR A 314 -36.59 3.38 5.07
N GLY A 315 -36.73 4.02 6.24
CA GLY A 315 -37.28 3.41 7.44
C GLY A 315 -36.43 2.29 8.06
N ILE A 316 -35.15 2.17 7.68
CA ILE A 316 -34.23 1.18 8.24
C ILE A 316 -33.97 1.45 9.72
N LYS A 317 -33.78 0.38 10.51
CA LYS A 317 -33.43 0.48 11.93
C LYS A 317 -31.96 0.10 12.12
N LEU A 318 -31.14 1.11 12.43
CA LEU A 318 -29.70 1.02 12.68
C LEU A 318 -29.35 1.42 14.12
N LYS A 319 -30.32 1.35 15.04
CA LYS A 319 -30.12 1.72 16.45
C LYS A 319 -28.99 0.91 17.07
N GLN A 320 -28.01 1.61 17.66
CA GLN A 320 -26.81 1.01 18.27
C GLN A 320 -25.99 0.13 17.31
N ALA A 321 -26.09 0.33 16.00
CA ALA A 321 -25.22 -0.32 15.03
C ALA A 321 -23.80 0.25 15.11
N THR A 322 -22.80 -0.59 14.87
CA THR A 322 -21.40 -0.18 14.73
C THR A 322 -20.99 -0.33 13.27
N ILE A 323 -20.58 0.76 12.67
CA ILE A 323 -20.15 0.87 11.28
C ILE A 323 -18.79 1.57 11.31
N TYR A 324 -17.78 0.92 10.77
CA TYR A 324 -16.41 1.44 10.79
C TYR A 324 -15.78 1.30 9.41
N GLY A 325 -15.11 2.35 8.93
CA GLY A 325 -14.34 2.32 7.68
C GLY A 325 -15.18 2.01 6.45
N SER A 326 -16.50 2.23 6.50
CA SER A 326 -17.43 1.84 5.43
C SER A 326 -17.77 3.02 4.53
N TYR A 327 -17.99 2.74 3.24
CA TYR A 327 -18.29 3.73 2.22
C TYR A 327 -19.77 3.72 1.84
N PHE A 328 -20.40 4.89 1.86
CA PHE A 328 -21.78 5.12 1.49
C PHE A 328 -21.87 6.18 0.40
N ARG A 329 -22.50 5.87 -0.73
CA ARG A 329 -22.70 6.83 -1.82
C ARG A 329 -24.12 6.78 -2.36
N SER A 330 -24.75 7.95 -2.50
CA SER A 330 -26.08 8.09 -3.09
C SER A 330 -27.16 7.27 -2.35
N ILE A 331 -27.12 7.28 -1.02
CA ILE A 331 -28.05 6.52 -0.17
C ILE A 331 -29.16 7.40 0.36
N ASP A 332 -30.39 6.89 0.35
CA ASP A 332 -31.55 7.54 0.97
C ASP A 332 -31.87 6.94 2.34
N PHE A 333 -31.57 7.70 3.40
CA PHE A 333 -31.85 7.37 4.81
C PHE A 333 -33.19 7.97 5.29
N GLN A 334 -34.16 8.20 4.42
CA GLN A 334 -35.43 8.81 4.81
C GLN A 334 -36.13 8.01 5.94
N ASN A 335 -36.56 8.69 7.01
CA ASN A 335 -37.18 8.09 8.20
C ASN A 335 -36.34 7.01 8.92
N ALA A 336 -35.04 6.90 8.65
CA ALA A 336 -34.17 5.92 9.31
C ALA A 336 -33.96 6.23 10.80
N ASP A 337 -33.80 5.21 11.64
CA ASP A 337 -33.40 5.35 13.05
C ASP A 337 -31.96 4.87 13.25
N LEU A 338 -31.04 5.81 13.39
CA LEU A 338 -29.61 5.62 13.68
C LEU A 338 -29.26 6.02 15.13
N SER A 339 -30.24 6.06 16.04
CA SER A 339 -30.00 6.52 17.41
C SER A 339 -28.92 5.68 18.11
N ASN A 340 -27.93 6.34 18.71
CA ASN A 340 -26.78 5.71 19.39
C ASN A 340 -25.88 4.85 18.49
N ALA A 341 -26.01 4.95 17.17
CA ALA A 341 -25.11 4.25 16.25
C ALA A 341 -23.70 4.85 16.30
N GLN A 342 -22.70 4.00 16.05
CA GLN A 342 -21.29 4.37 16.00
C GLN A 342 -20.83 4.24 14.55
N LEU A 343 -20.72 5.35 13.84
CA LEU A 343 -20.29 5.42 12.44
C LEU A 343 -18.93 6.12 12.35
N SER A 344 -17.90 5.57 12.98
CA SER A 344 -16.57 6.20 12.98
C SER A 344 -15.78 5.88 11.71
N GLN A 345 -15.03 6.85 11.19
CA GLN A 345 -14.24 6.72 9.95
C GLN A 345 -15.05 6.24 8.75
N VAL A 346 -16.33 6.59 8.68
CA VAL A 346 -17.14 6.29 7.49
C VAL A 346 -16.97 7.39 6.45
N THR A 347 -17.12 7.05 5.19
CA THR A 347 -17.22 8.05 4.12
C THR A 347 -18.64 8.03 3.58
N ILE A 348 -19.34 9.17 3.64
CA ILE A 348 -20.71 9.35 3.16
C ILE A 348 -20.70 10.40 2.06
N ARG A 349 -21.26 10.07 0.91
CA ARG A 349 -21.30 10.96 -0.24
C ARG A 349 -22.66 11.02 -0.89
N ASN A 350 -23.07 12.21 -1.34
CA ASN A 350 -24.28 12.43 -2.14
C ASN A 350 -25.53 11.78 -1.52
N SER A 351 -25.61 11.70 -0.20
CA SER A 351 -26.63 10.93 0.51
C SER A 351 -27.66 11.84 1.17
N VAL A 352 -28.87 11.33 1.34
CA VAL A 352 -30.04 12.10 1.77
C VAL A 352 -30.56 11.54 3.10
N PHE A 353 -30.71 12.40 4.09
CA PHE A 353 -31.24 12.12 5.41
C PHE A 353 -32.47 12.99 5.63
N ILE A 354 -33.65 12.53 5.20
CA ILE A 354 -34.90 13.26 5.40
C ILE A 354 -35.66 12.66 6.58
N LYS A 355 -35.96 13.43 7.62
CA LYS A 355 -36.69 12.97 8.83
C LYS A 355 -36.01 11.80 9.57
N ALA A 356 -34.71 11.58 9.34
CA ALA A 356 -33.94 10.56 10.02
C ALA A 356 -33.66 10.96 11.49
N THR A 357 -33.58 9.96 12.37
CA THR A 357 -33.25 10.13 13.79
C THR A 357 -31.82 9.66 14.04
N LEU A 358 -30.90 10.58 14.36
CA LEU A 358 -29.48 10.30 14.63
C LEU A 358 -29.06 10.81 16.03
N LYS A 359 -29.96 10.70 17.01
CA LYS A 359 -29.70 11.15 18.38
C LYS A 359 -28.56 10.35 19.00
N ASN A 360 -27.60 11.03 19.62
CA ASN A 360 -26.42 10.43 20.27
C ASN A 360 -25.59 9.53 19.32
N CYS A 361 -25.63 9.82 18.02
CA CYS A 361 -24.88 9.10 17.01
C CYS A 361 -23.43 9.61 16.96
N SER A 362 -22.48 8.76 16.60
CA SER A 362 -21.07 9.14 16.44
C SER A 362 -20.64 9.03 14.98
N PHE A 363 -19.92 10.03 14.49
CA PHE A 363 -19.32 10.16 13.16
C PHE A 363 -17.84 10.57 13.27
N ILE A 364 -17.17 10.18 14.35
CA ILE A 364 -15.79 10.58 14.63
C ILE A 364 -14.87 10.23 13.46
N LYS A 365 -14.01 11.18 13.04
CA LYS A 365 -13.06 11.03 11.92
C LYS A 365 -13.71 10.63 10.58
N SER A 366 -15.01 10.86 10.41
CA SER A 366 -15.74 10.50 9.18
C SER A 366 -15.65 11.60 8.14
N ILE A 367 -15.84 11.23 6.88
CA ILE A 367 -15.85 12.16 5.74
C ILE A 367 -17.28 12.19 5.19
N ILE A 368 -17.93 13.36 5.18
CA ILE A 368 -19.30 13.52 4.68
C ILE A 368 -19.33 14.62 3.63
N GLN A 369 -19.84 14.30 2.45
CA GLN A 369 -19.74 15.18 1.29
C GLN A 369 -21.03 15.23 0.48
N GLU A 370 -21.37 16.42 -0.04
CA GLU A 370 -22.55 16.64 -0.93
C GLU A 370 -23.85 16.04 -0.38
N SER A 371 -23.98 15.94 0.94
CA SER A 371 -25.09 15.23 1.58
C SER A 371 -26.10 16.22 2.16
N ILE A 372 -27.36 15.78 2.25
CA ILE A 372 -28.47 16.62 2.69
C ILE A 372 -29.08 16.02 3.95
N PHE A 373 -29.11 16.79 5.02
CA PHE A 373 -29.82 16.49 6.26
C PHE A 373 -31.00 17.45 6.39
N GLN A 374 -32.22 16.93 6.28
CA GLN A 374 -33.43 17.76 6.31
C GLN A 374 -34.44 17.22 7.32
N ASN A 375 -34.92 18.10 8.20
CA ASN A 375 -35.84 17.75 9.28
C ASN A 375 -35.31 16.61 10.18
N THR A 376 -33.98 16.56 10.41
CA THR A 376 -33.33 15.48 11.14
C THR A 376 -33.16 15.81 12.63
N THR A 377 -33.15 14.76 13.47
CA THR A 377 -32.79 14.89 14.89
C THR A 377 -31.33 14.47 15.08
N LEU A 378 -30.45 15.43 15.33
CA LEU A 378 -29.00 15.27 15.49
C LEU A 378 -28.55 15.61 16.93
N ASN A 379 -29.48 15.64 17.89
CA ASN A 379 -29.20 16.01 19.28
C ASN A 379 -28.11 15.10 19.88
N LYS A 380 -27.06 15.68 20.46
CA LYS A 380 -25.88 14.98 21.00
C LYS A 380 -25.06 14.18 19.98
N ILE A 381 -25.11 14.55 18.70
CA ILE A 381 -24.26 13.92 17.68
C ILE A 381 -22.78 14.26 17.93
N ASP A 382 -21.88 13.32 17.67
CA ASP A 382 -20.43 13.53 17.73
C ASP A 382 -19.84 13.52 16.31
N PHE A 383 -19.41 14.67 15.81
CA PHE A 383 -18.67 14.83 14.56
C PHE A 383 -17.20 15.22 14.82
N SER A 384 -16.64 14.88 15.98
CA SER A 384 -15.27 15.31 16.29
C SER A 384 -14.25 14.72 15.31
N ASN A 385 -13.32 15.57 14.86
CA ASN A 385 -12.35 15.26 13.80
C ASN A 385 -12.96 14.85 12.44
N ALA A 386 -14.25 15.03 12.23
CA ALA A 386 -14.89 14.73 10.95
C ALA A 386 -14.59 15.82 9.90
N ILE A 387 -14.69 15.46 8.62
CA ILE A 387 -14.58 16.36 7.48
C ILE A 387 -15.94 16.44 6.80
N LEU A 388 -16.57 17.61 6.83
CA LEU A 388 -17.85 17.89 6.18
C LEU A 388 -17.62 18.85 5.02
N TYR A 389 -18.01 18.44 3.82
CA TYR A 389 -17.78 19.21 2.61
C TYR A 389 -19.06 19.40 1.81
N ASN A 390 -19.48 20.65 1.58
CA ASN A 390 -20.71 20.96 0.83
C ASN A 390 -21.93 20.20 1.36
N VAL A 391 -22.04 20.08 2.68
CA VAL A 391 -23.15 19.41 3.36
C VAL A 391 -24.22 20.43 3.73
N THR A 392 -25.48 20.10 3.48
CA THR A 392 -26.61 20.96 3.81
C THR A 392 -27.41 20.40 4.98
N PHE A 393 -27.62 21.22 6.01
CA PHE A 393 -28.48 20.94 7.16
C PHE A 393 -29.67 21.91 7.17
N ASN A 394 -30.89 21.40 7.08
CA ASN A 394 -32.11 22.19 6.98
C ASN A 394 -33.15 21.76 8.02
N ASN A 395 -33.60 22.70 8.86
CA ASN A 395 -34.62 22.46 9.90
C ASN A 395 -34.27 21.30 10.84
N SER A 396 -33.00 21.17 11.21
CA SER A 396 -32.49 20.07 12.03
C SER A 396 -32.11 20.52 13.44
N ASP A 397 -32.14 19.58 14.39
CA ASP A 397 -31.75 19.83 15.79
C ASP A 397 -30.36 19.24 16.06
N MET A 398 -29.33 20.08 16.14
CA MET A 398 -27.95 19.75 16.52
C MET A 398 -27.58 20.21 17.94
N SER A 399 -28.57 20.41 18.82
CA SER A 399 -28.28 20.84 20.18
C SER A 399 -27.42 19.81 20.92
N ASN A 400 -26.50 20.28 21.76
CA ASN A 400 -25.53 19.47 22.52
C ASN A 400 -24.58 18.63 21.65
N ALA A 401 -24.40 18.97 20.38
CA ALA A 401 -23.48 18.26 19.48
C ALA A 401 -21.99 18.54 19.81
N ASN A 402 -21.12 17.56 19.56
CA ASN A 402 -19.68 17.73 19.63
C ASN A 402 -19.09 17.88 18.22
N LEU A 403 -18.64 19.09 17.88
CA LEU A 403 -18.01 19.43 16.61
C LEU A 403 -16.52 19.80 16.79
N SER A 404 -15.86 19.29 17.83
CA SER A 404 -14.45 19.60 18.10
C SER A 404 -13.52 19.12 16.99
N PHE A 405 -12.58 19.94 16.54
CA PHE A 405 -11.64 19.65 15.44
C PHE A 405 -12.31 19.30 14.10
N ILE A 406 -13.60 19.60 13.94
CA ILE A 406 -14.31 19.34 12.67
C ILE A 406 -13.74 20.25 11.57
N LYS A 407 -13.72 19.75 10.33
CA LYS A 407 -13.45 20.55 9.13
C LYS A 407 -14.72 20.66 8.29
N CYS A 408 -15.50 21.71 8.51
CA CYS A 408 -16.67 22.07 7.71
C CYS A 408 -16.28 23.11 6.66
N VAL A 409 -16.35 22.73 5.38
CA VAL A 409 -16.04 23.65 4.27
C VAL A 409 -17.24 23.74 3.32
N TYR A 410 -17.68 24.97 3.00
CA TYR A 410 -18.85 25.24 2.15
C TYR A 410 -20.16 24.61 2.63
N CYS A 411 -20.29 24.33 3.93
CA CYS A 411 -21.51 23.74 4.47
C CYS A 411 -22.61 24.80 4.63
N ILE A 412 -23.87 24.40 4.53
CA ILE A 412 -25.03 25.29 4.67
C ILE A 412 -25.88 24.80 5.84
N PHE A 413 -26.10 25.67 6.81
CA PHE A 413 -26.97 25.44 7.96
C PHE A 413 -28.15 26.41 7.88
N THR A 414 -29.36 25.90 7.69
CA THR A 414 -30.59 26.71 7.61
C THR A 414 -31.58 26.27 8.68
N ASN A 415 -32.01 27.19 9.54
CA ASN A 415 -32.93 26.94 10.66
C ASN A 415 -32.46 25.77 11.55
N VAL A 416 -31.15 25.65 11.77
CA VAL A 416 -30.57 24.59 12.60
C VAL A 416 -30.47 25.06 14.05
N LYS A 417 -30.87 24.19 14.98
CA LYS A 417 -30.65 24.42 16.41
C LYS A 417 -29.23 24.01 16.80
N LEU A 418 -28.46 24.93 17.36
CA LEU A 418 -27.05 24.76 17.74
C LEU A 418 -26.80 25.08 19.22
N GLU A 419 -27.82 24.96 20.06
CA GLU A 419 -27.73 25.24 21.50
C GLU A 419 -26.78 24.24 22.17
N ASP A 420 -25.83 24.73 22.97
CA ASP A 420 -24.82 23.93 23.68
C ASP A 420 -23.95 23.04 22.78
N THR A 421 -23.84 23.36 21.49
CA THR A 421 -22.89 22.73 20.56
C THR A 421 -21.46 23.18 20.88
N ILE A 422 -20.51 22.23 20.83
CA ILE A 422 -19.07 22.43 21.12
C ILE A 422 -18.31 22.59 19.80
N PHE A 423 -17.52 23.66 19.64
CA PHE A 423 -16.78 23.99 18.41
C PHE A 423 -15.24 24.05 18.59
N ASN A 424 -14.68 23.49 19.66
CA ASN A 424 -13.26 23.64 19.99
C ASN A 424 -12.34 23.27 18.81
N ASN A 425 -11.51 24.20 18.33
CA ASN A 425 -10.62 24.05 17.17
C ASN A 425 -11.34 23.63 15.87
N ALA A 426 -12.62 23.96 15.72
CA ALA A 426 -13.37 23.70 14.49
C ALA A 426 -12.92 24.63 13.36
N SER A 427 -12.99 24.15 12.13
CA SER A 427 -12.89 24.95 10.92
C SER A 427 -14.26 24.98 10.25
N LEU A 428 -14.83 26.17 10.05
CA LEU A 428 -16.15 26.41 9.46
C LEU A 428 -16.05 27.24 8.17
N ARG A 429 -14.92 27.14 7.47
CA ARG A 429 -14.57 27.97 6.32
C ARG A 429 -15.66 27.97 5.24
N TYR A 430 -15.93 29.15 4.68
CA TYR A 430 -16.90 29.37 3.60
C TYR A 430 -18.32 28.85 3.89
N SER A 431 -18.63 28.51 5.14
CA SER A 431 -19.93 27.94 5.51
C SER A 431 -20.98 29.03 5.77
N LYS A 432 -22.25 28.71 5.56
CA LYS A 432 -23.37 29.64 5.70
C LYS A 432 -24.25 29.22 6.86
N PHE A 433 -24.55 30.16 7.75
CA PHE A 433 -25.48 30.00 8.86
C PHE A 433 -26.66 30.94 8.66
N ILE A 434 -27.83 30.38 8.38
CA ILE A 434 -29.06 31.10 8.03
C ILE A 434 -30.11 30.78 9.10
N ASN A 435 -30.54 31.80 9.84
CA ASN A 435 -31.54 31.69 10.91
C ASN A 435 -31.22 30.58 11.93
N CYS A 436 -29.94 30.41 12.28
CA CYS A 436 -29.50 29.38 13.23
C CYS A 436 -29.45 29.93 14.65
N SER A 437 -29.76 29.09 15.64
CA SER A 437 -29.70 29.46 17.07
C SER A 437 -28.28 29.34 17.64
N ILE A 438 -27.31 29.99 17.01
CA ILE A 438 -25.91 29.99 17.45
C ILE A 438 -25.63 31.16 18.40
N ASN A 439 -25.00 30.90 19.54
CA ASN A 439 -24.55 31.93 20.45
C ASN A 439 -23.07 32.26 20.18
N MET A 440 -22.74 33.55 20.07
CA MET A 440 -21.36 34.01 19.86
C MET A 440 -20.41 33.53 20.96
N SER A 441 -20.90 33.27 22.18
CA SER A 441 -20.07 32.72 23.25
C SER A 441 -19.61 31.27 23.02
N GLN A 442 -20.20 30.56 22.05
CA GLN A 442 -19.80 29.19 21.68
C GLN A 442 -18.70 29.17 20.61
N LEU A 443 -18.45 30.30 19.96
CA LEU A 443 -17.42 30.47 18.93
C LEU A 443 -16.22 31.18 19.57
N ASP A 444 -15.27 30.40 20.08
CA ASP A 444 -14.02 30.94 20.60
C ASP A 444 -13.07 31.40 19.48
N GLU A 445 -11.98 32.08 19.84
CA GLU A 445 -10.98 32.58 18.88
C GLU A 445 -10.28 31.46 18.09
N ALA A 446 -10.33 30.21 18.56
CA ALA A 446 -9.70 29.07 17.90
C ALA A 446 -10.57 28.48 16.77
N VAL A 447 -11.82 28.94 16.62
CA VAL A 447 -12.68 28.56 15.51
C VAL A 447 -12.30 29.32 14.25
N ASP A 448 -11.90 28.59 13.20
CA ASP A 448 -11.59 29.19 11.91
C ASP A 448 -12.86 29.46 11.11
N LEU A 449 -13.23 30.73 11.03
CA LEU A 449 -14.45 31.22 10.39
C LEU A 449 -14.21 31.80 9.00
N PHE A 450 -13.03 31.62 8.37
CA PHE A 450 -12.67 32.33 7.14
C PHE A 450 -13.72 32.19 6.02
N GLY A 451 -14.25 33.32 5.54
CA GLY A 451 -15.22 33.38 4.45
C GLY A 451 -16.62 32.86 4.82
N SER A 452 -16.86 32.52 6.09
CA SER A 452 -18.17 32.09 6.56
C SER A 452 -19.14 33.27 6.71
N THR A 453 -20.44 32.99 6.62
CA THR A 453 -21.48 34.02 6.71
C THR A 453 -22.54 33.66 7.74
N LEU A 454 -22.97 34.66 8.51
CA LEU A 454 -24.08 34.55 9.45
C LEU A 454 -25.21 35.50 9.02
N SER A 455 -26.43 34.98 8.89
CA SER A 455 -27.61 35.75 8.50
C SER A 455 -28.81 35.36 9.36
N ASN A 456 -29.30 36.29 10.18
CA ASN A 456 -30.45 36.09 11.08
C ASN A 456 -31.61 37.04 10.71
N GLY A 457 -31.99 37.07 9.43
CA GLY A 457 -33.07 37.93 8.92
C GLY A 457 -32.65 39.38 8.60
N THR A 458 -31.39 39.74 8.78
CA THR A 458 -30.75 41.01 8.34
C THR A 458 -29.61 40.73 7.35
N ALA A 459 -28.97 41.78 6.80
CA ALA A 459 -27.85 41.64 5.86
C ALA A 459 -26.78 40.65 6.39
N PRO A 460 -26.24 39.77 5.53
CA PRO A 460 -25.29 38.74 5.95
C PRO A 460 -24.00 39.36 6.49
N LEU A 461 -23.60 38.95 7.69
CA LEU A 461 -22.32 39.29 8.28
C LEU A 461 -21.27 38.29 7.77
N THR A 462 -20.23 38.77 7.10
CA THR A 462 -19.07 37.93 6.71
C THR A 462 -18.08 37.89 7.86
N LEU A 463 -17.60 36.70 8.21
CA LEU A 463 -16.66 36.46 9.31
C LEU A 463 -15.26 36.14 8.73
N GLY A 464 -14.22 36.77 9.29
CA GLY A 464 -12.82 36.60 8.87
C GLY A 464 -12.36 37.57 7.76
N THR A 465 -11.19 38.20 7.94
CA THR A 465 -10.61 39.16 6.98
C THR A 465 -9.86 38.44 5.84
N GLU A 466 -9.99 38.98 4.61
CA GLU A 466 -9.25 38.56 3.41
C GLU A 466 -7.73 38.81 3.55
N GLY A 467 -7.01 37.86 4.12
CA GLY A 467 -5.59 37.65 3.82
C GLY A 467 -5.45 36.70 2.62
N GLN A 468 -4.43 36.88 1.79
CA GLN A 468 -4.12 36.03 0.62
C GLN A 468 -3.98 34.55 1.01
N TYR A 469 -5.09 33.82 1.03
CA TYR A 469 -5.13 32.37 1.12
C TYR A 469 -5.72 31.84 -0.17
N SER A 470 -4.97 31.00 -0.87
CA SER A 470 -5.43 30.34 -2.09
C SER A 470 -6.64 29.46 -1.76
N LYS A 471 -7.66 29.52 -2.62
CA LYS A 471 -8.88 28.71 -2.49
C LYS A 471 -8.52 27.23 -2.64
N LYS A 472 -8.34 26.52 -1.52
CA LYS A 472 -8.08 25.09 -1.52
C LYS A 472 -9.33 24.27 -1.88
N THR A 473 -9.14 23.20 -2.65
CA THR A 473 -10.13 22.27 -3.17
C THR A 473 -9.83 20.87 -2.67
N ILE A 474 -10.88 20.13 -2.28
CA ILE A 474 -10.76 18.76 -1.76
C ILE A 474 -10.96 17.78 -2.91
N TYR A 475 -10.03 16.82 -3.03
CA TYR A 475 -10.03 15.77 -4.02
C TYR A 475 -10.15 14.43 -3.29
N ASN A 476 -11.24 13.71 -3.58
CA ASN A 476 -11.44 12.36 -3.06
C ASN A 476 -10.98 11.39 -4.13
N ILE A 477 -10.07 10.51 -3.76
CA ILE A 477 -9.36 9.64 -4.68
C ILE A 477 -9.73 8.23 -4.30
N ARG A 478 -10.31 7.50 -5.24
CA ARG A 478 -10.67 6.09 -5.06
C ARG A 478 -9.92 5.25 -6.07
N ILE A 479 -9.29 4.18 -5.62
CA ILE A 479 -8.44 3.33 -6.44
C ILE A 479 -8.91 1.90 -6.26
N GLN A 480 -9.25 1.22 -7.35
CA GLN A 480 -9.60 -0.19 -7.33
C GLN A 480 -8.42 -1.02 -7.83
N THR A 481 -7.86 -1.86 -6.95
CA THR A 481 -7.04 -2.99 -7.37
C THR A 481 -7.97 -4.02 -8.00
N GLY A 482 -7.64 -4.51 -9.20
CA GLY A 482 -8.48 -5.51 -9.84
C GLY A 482 -8.37 -6.88 -9.18
N ASP A 483 -9.22 -7.79 -9.62
CA ASP A 483 -9.43 -9.09 -8.99
C ASP A 483 -8.65 -10.22 -9.68
N GLU A 484 -7.57 -9.88 -10.39
CA GLU A 484 -6.70 -10.87 -11.03
C GLU A 484 -5.83 -11.59 -10.00
N PHE A 485 -5.35 -12.81 -10.33
CA PHE A 485 -4.48 -13.58 -9.44
C PHE A 485 -3.15 -12.86 -9.18
N GLN A 486 -2.83 -12.59 -7.90
CA GLN A 486 -1.71 -11.77 -7.44
C GLN A 486 -1.80 -10.30 -7.89
N ALA A 487 -3.02 -9.77 -8.00
CA ALA A 487 -3.22 -8.36 -8.31
C ALA A 487 -2.80 -7.42 -7.17
N GLU A 488 -2.61 -7.95 -5.95
CA GLU A 488 -2.23 -7.17 -4.78
C GLU A 488 -0.81 -6.62 -4.83
N THR A 489 -0.58 -5.48 -4.15
CA THR A 489 0.77 -4.93 -3.96
C THR A 489 0.96 -4.41 -2.53
N ASP A 490 2.15 -4.60 -1.99
CA ASP A 490 2.64 -4.00 -0.75
C ASP A 490 3.57 -2.79 -0.99
N ALA A 491 3.87 -2.49 -2.26
CA ALA A 491 4.70 -1.38 -2.68
C ALA A 491 4.07 -0.01 -2.36
N ASP A 492 4.90 1.02 -2.23
CA ASP A 492 4.41 2.38 -2.03
C ASP A 492 3.83 2.93 -3.34
N VAL A 493 2.50 3.00 -3.39
CA VAL A 493 1.77 3.60 -4.50
C VAL A 493 1.77 5.12 -4.36
N TYR A 494 2.01 5.81 -5.46
CA TYR A 494 1.91 7.27 -5.57
C TYR A 494 0.94 7.68 -6.68
N LEU A 495 0.42 8.91 -6.57
CA LEU A 495 -0.52 9.51 -7.51
C LEU A 495 -0.17 10.98 -7.78
N GLN A 496 -0.35 11.42 -9.01
CA GLN A 496 -0.27 12.83 -9.41
C GLN A 496 -1.48 13.22 -10.26
N ILE A 497 -2.05 14.40 -10.02
CA ILE A 497 -3.31 14.84 -10.64
C ILE A 497 -3.04 16.08 -11.50
N PHE A 498 -3.53 16.07 -12.74
CA PHE A 498 -3.40 17.17 -13.69
C PHE A 498 -4.78 17.74 -14.03
N GLY A 499 -4.95 19.03 -13.79
CA GLY A 499 -6.11 19.76 -14.25
C GLY A 499 -5.73 20.97 -15.09
N GLU A 500 -6.74 21.55 -15.75
CA GLU A 500 -6.63 22.70 -16.66
C GLU A 500 -5.83 23.89 -16.08
N LYS A 501 -5.89 24.11 -14.76
CA LYS A 501 -5.27 25.27 -14.12
C LYS A 501 -3.88 25.01 -13.55
N ASN A 502 -3.65 23.82 -13.01
CA ASN A 502 -2.41 23.45 -12.33
C ASN A 502 -2.34 21.93 -12.14
N SER A 503 -1.20 21.43 -11.67
CA SER A 503 -0.98 20.04 -11.27
C SER A 503 -0.61 19.92 -9.80
N THR A 504 -0.82 18.74 -9.22
CA THR A 504 -0.27 18.40 -7.90
C THR A 504 1.19 17.96 -8.04
N ASP A 505 1.92 17.95 -6.92
CA ASP A 505 3.12 17.13 -6.79
C ASP A 505 2.75 15.64 -6.77
N LYS A 506 3.76 14.76 -6.78
CA LYS A 506 3.55 13.33 -6.52
C LYS A 506 3.14 13.12 -5.07
N ILE A 507 1.97 12.55 -4.91
CA ILE A 507 1.35 12.26 -3.63
C ILE A 507 1.60 10.79 -3.32
N GLN A 508 2.40 10.51 -2.29
CA GLN A 508 2.46 9.16 -1.76
C GLN A 508 1.15 8.84 -1.05
N LEU A 509 0.54 7.70 -1.38
CA LEU A 509 -0.76 7.30 -0.85
C LEU A 509 -0.59 6.67 0.54
N GLU A 510 -0.35 7.54 1.52
CA GLU A 510 -0.17 7.20 2.93
C GLU A 510 -1.51 6.91 3.63
N PRO A 511 -1.53 6.05 4.66
CA PRO A 511 -2.77 5.67 5.34
C PRO A 511 -3.28 6.78 6.26
N VAL A 512 -4.61 6.88 6.42
CA VAL A 512 -5.27 7.68 7.48
C VAL A 512 -5.42 6.87 8.80
N ASP A 513 -4.54 5.87 9.01
CA ASP A 513 -4.41 4.88 10.12
C ASP A 513 -5.11 3.48 10.02
N TYR A 514 -4.36 2.46 10.50
CA TYR A 514 -4.67 1.04 10.81
C TYR A 514 -5.34 0.11 9.77
N THR A 515 -5.04 0.26 8.48
CA THR A 515 -5.19 -0.85 7.51
C THR A 515 -3.86 -1.61 7.40
N PRO A 516 -3.75 -2.86 7.90
CA PRO A 516 -2.47 -3.58 7.94
C PRO A 516 -1.96 -4.03 6.57
N LYS A 517 -2.80 -4.04 5.52
CA LYS A 517 -2.42 -4.30 4.12
C LYS A 517 -3.26 -3.44 3.18
N LYS A 518 -2.61 -2.74 2.23
CA LYS A 518 -3.25 -1.86 1.22
C LYS A 518 -3.29 -2.56 -0.13
N PHE A 519 -4.05 -2.00 -1.07
CA PHE A 519 -4.09 -2.42 -2.47
C PHE A 519 -4.21 -3.94 -2.66
N GLN A 520 -5.00 -4.59 -1.79
CA GLN A 520 -5.26 -6.02 -1.91
C GLN A 520 -6.11 -6.30 -3.15
N ARG A 521 -6.00 -7.50 -3.68
CA ARG A 521 -6.80 -7.97 -4.80
C ARG A 521 -8.29 -7.66 -4.60
N GLY A 522 -8.91 -7.04 -5.62
CA GLY A 522 -10.32 -6.62 -5.60
C GLY A 522 -10.66 -5.49 -4.62
N GLN A 523 -9.69 -4.94 -3.88
CA GLN A 523 -9.92 -3.91 -2.89
C GLN A 523 -10.08 -2.53 -3.55
N ILE A 524 -10.99 -1.73 -3.00
CA ILE A 524 -11.04 -0.28 -3.26
C ILE A 524 -10.43 0.45 -2.07
N ASN A 525 -9.39 1.25 -2.35
CA ASN A 525 -8.75 2.13 -1.39
C ASN A 525 -9.15 3.57 -1.65
N GLU A 526 -9.39 4.33 -0.58
CA GLU A 526 -9.84 5.72 -0.66
C GLU A 526 -8.91 6.67 0.10
N PHE A 527 -8.65 7.82 -0.49
CA PHE A 527 -7.78 8.86 0.03
C PHE A 527 -8.44 10.23 -0.14
N THR A 528 -8.15 11.16 0.75
CA THR A 528 -8.69 12.52 0.69
C THR A 528 -7.57 13.52 0.87
N TYR A 529 -7.39 14.39 -0.13
CA TYR A 529 -6.34 15.41 -0.11
C TYR A 529 -6.90 16.80 -0.41
N GLU A 530 -6.21 17.82 0.07
CA GLU A 530 -6.54 19.23 -0.10
C GLU A 530 -5.43 19.93 -0.90
N PHE A 531 -5.75 20.39 -2.12
CA PHE A 531 -4.83 21.08 -3.01
C PHE A 531 -5.39 22.44 -3.43
N ASP A 532 -4.64 23.22 -4.21
CA ASP A 532 -5.25 24.35 -4.90
C ASP A 532 -6.27 23.88 -5.95
N ASP A 533 -7.14 24.78 -6.39
CA ASP A 533 -8.10 24.48 -7.46
C ASP A 533 -7.38 24.16 -8.78
N LEU A 534 -7.42 22.90 -9.21
CA LEU A 534 -6.79 22.38 -10.41
C LEU A 534 -7.64 22.61 -11.68
N GLY A 535 -8.88 23.12 -11.55
CA GLY A 535 -9.79 23.26 -12.69
C GLY A 535 -10.43 21.93 -13.12
N LYS A 536 -10.78 21.80 -14.40
CA LYS A 536 -11.28 20.54 -14.98
C LYS A 536 -10.15 19.52 -14.98
N ILE A 537 -10.40 18.30 -14.49
CA ILE A 537 -9.36 17.26 -14.45
C ILE A 537 -9.21 16.64 -15.83
N GLU A 538 -7.97 16.61 -16.30
CA GLU A 538 -7.65 16.16 -17.65
C GLU A 538 -7.05 14.74 -17.60
N SER A 539 -6.17 14.49 -16.62
CA SER A 539 -5.52 13.19 -16.47
C SER A 539 -4.91 12.97 -15.09
N VAL A 540 -4.55 11.71 -14.81
CA VAL A 540 -3.89 11.30 -13.57
C VAL A 540 -2.73 10.38 -13.87
N ILE A 541 -1.70 10.38 -13.03
CA ILE A 541 -0.55 9.46 -13.14
C ILE A 541 -0.42 8.66 -11.85
N ILE A 542 -0.41 7.34 -11.97
CA ILE A 542 -0.43 6.41 -10.85
C ILE A 542 0.54 5.24 -11.06
N GLY A 543 1.27 4.85 -10.02
CA GLY A 543 2.11 3.65 -10.01
C GLY A 543 2.84 3.44 -8.69
N HIS A 544 3.79 2.51 -8.66
CA HIS A 544 4.50 2.10 -7.44
C HIS A 544 6.02 2.09 -7.62
N ASN A 545 6.76 1.94 -6.52
CA ASN A 545 8.22 2.09 -6.44
C ASN A 545 9.01 0.77 -6.29
N GLU A 546 8.36 -0.39 -6.33
CA GLU A 546 9.02 -1.69 -6.21
C GLU A 546 9.13 -2.43 -7.55
N GLU A 547 10.35 -2.86 -7.89
CA GLU A 547 10.69 -3.61 -9.13
C GLU A 547 11.01 -5.08 -8.86
N ASN A 548 10.85 -5.55 -7.62
CA ASN A 548 11.20 -6.92 -7.28
C ASN A 548 10.18 -7.90 -7.90
N PRO A 549 10.61 -9.10 -8.33
CA PRO A 549 9.70 -10.14 -8.78
C PRO A 549 8.62 -10.41 -7.71
N GLY A 550 7.35 -10.15 -8.05
CA GLY A 550 6.21 -10.29 -7.15
C GLY A 550 5.60 -9.00 -6.61
N ALA A 551 6.13 -7.81 -6.96
CA ALA A 551 5.54 -6.51 -6.59
C ALA A 551 4.40 -6.04 -7.53
N GLY A 552 4.06 -6.85 -8.52
CA GLY A 552 3.12 -6.52 -9.58
C GLY A 552 1.71 -6.18 -9.09
N TRP A 553 1.16 -5.10 -9.63
CA TRP A 553 -0.12 -4.56 -9.19
C TRP A 553 -1.11 -4.48 -10.35
N PHE A 554 -2.24 -5.19 -10.29
CA PHE A 554 -3.27 -5.01 -11.32
C PHE A 554 -4.21 -3.88 -10.93
N LEU A 555 -4.19 -2.77 -11.69
CA LEU A 555 -5.01 -1.61 -11.43
C LEU A 555 -6.24 -1.61 -12.34
N ASP A 556 -7.43 -1.61 -11.76
CA ASP A 556 -8.70 -1.51 -12.50
C ASP A 556 -8.97 -0.06 -12.93
N TRP A 557 -9.03 0.87 -11.97
CA TRP A 557 -9.30 2.28 -12.26
C TRP A 557 -8.92 3.19 -11.08
N VAL A 558 -8.75 4.48 -11.41
CA VAL A 558 -8.67 5.60 -10.46
C VAL A 558 -9.91 6.45 -10.65
N GLU A 559 -10.53 6.91 -9.57
CA GLU A 559 -11.62 7.85 -9.63
C GLU A 559 -11.27 9.06 -8.76
N ILE A 560 -11.32 10.24 -9.36
CA ILE A 560 -11.18 11.50 -8.67
C ILE A 560 -12.55 12.13 -8.60
N ASP A 561 -12.95 12.47 -7.39
CA ASP A 561 -14.27 12.97 -7.15
C ASP A 561 -14.23 14.32 -6.44
N ILE A 562 -14.52 15.37 -7.21
CA ILE A 562 -14.44 16.77 -6.80
C ILE A 562 -15.83 17.25 -6.40
N SER A 563 -16.11 17.02 -5.13
CA SER A 563 -17.40 17.28 -4.47
C SER A 563 -17.86 18.74 -4.50
N MET A 564 -16.94 19.68 -4.73
CA MET A 564 -17.26 21.10 -4.97
C MET A 564 -18.13 21.29 -6.21
N ARG A 565 -17.86 20.50 -7.25
CA ARG A 565 -18.31 20.73 -8.63
C ARG A 565 -19.28 19.66 -9.09
N SER A 566 -19.53 18.65 -8.26
CA SER A 566 -20.24 17.42 -8.64
C SER A 566 -19.65 16.79 -9.90
N GLU A 567 -18.32 16.85 -9.99
CA GLU A 567 -17.55 16.29 -11.09
C GLU A 567 -16.86 15.02 -10.61
N ILE A 568 -17.17 13.92 -11.27
CA ILE A 568 -16.55 12.62 -11.03
C ILE A 568 -15.75 12.28 -12.28
N TYR A 569 -14.45 12.16 -12.11
CA TYR A 569 -13.52 11.79 -13.15
C TYR A 569 -13.08 10.36 -12.89
N ARG A 570 -13.62 9.42 -13.66
CA ARG A 570 -13.19 8.03 -13.60
C ARG A 570 -12.22 7.74 -14.72
N PHE A 571 -11.08 7.20 -14.34
CA PHE A 571 -9.92 6.93 -15.15
C PHE A 571 -9.71 5.41 -15.21
N PRO A 572 -10.22 4.72 -16.24
CA PRO A 572 -10.05 3.28 -16.39
C PRO A 572 -8.60 2.92 -16.71
N CYS A 573 -8.08 1.85 -16.11
CA CYS A 573 -6.76 1.30 -16.36
C CYS A 573 -6.86 -0.13 -16.91
N TYR A 574 -7.35 -1.10 -16.12
CA TYR A 574 -7.51 -2.53 -16.45
C TYR A 574 -6.22 -3.22 -16.92
N ARG A 575 -5.09 -2.91 -16.29
CA ARG A 575 -3.77 -3.41 -16.71
C ARG A 575 -2.89 -3.76 -15.54
N TRP A 576 -1.94 -4.65 -15.79
CA TRP A 576 -0.85 -4.90 -14.85
C TRP A 576 0.10 -3.71 -14.85
N LEU A 577 0.47 -3.29 -13.64
CA LEU A 577 1.59 -2.44 -13.32
C LEU A 577 2.66 -3.38 -12.73
N ASP A 578 3.39 -4.06 -13.61
CA ASP A 578 4.29 -5.15 -13.25
C ASP A 578 5.36 -5.23 -14.35
N THR A 579 6.63 -5.42 -13.98
CA THR A 579 7.73 -5.55 -14.94
C THR A 579 7.69 -6.86 -15.73
N ASP A 580 7.05 -7.89 -15.19
CA ASP A 580 7.01 -9.25 -15.72
C ASP A 580 5.63 -9.63 -16.31
N LYS A 581 4.62 -8.76 -16.21
CA LYS A 581 3.26 -8.99 -16.73
C LYS A 581 2.75 -7.86 -17.64
N ASP A 582 1.76 -8.19 -18.46
CA ASP A 582 1.13 -7.30 -19.45
C ASP A 582 2.13 -6.65 -20.41
N ASP A 583 2.44 -5.35 -20.24
CA ASP A 583 3.41 -4.63 -21.08
C ASP A 583 4.68 -4.18 -20.32
N GLY A 584 4.90 -4.67 -19.10
CA GLY A 584 6.13 -4.42 -18.33
C GLY A 584 6.18 -3.06 -17.62
N GLU A 585 5.11 -2.26 -17.67
CA GLU A 585 5.10 -0.88 -17.18
C GLU A 585 4.49 -0.76 -15.79
N ILE A 586 5.24 -0.31 -14.78
CA ILE A 586 4.76 -0.20 -13.38
C ILE A 586 4.00 1.09 -13.04
N VAL A 587 3.71 1.94 -14.03
CA VAL A 587 3.05 3.23 -13.83
C VAL A 587 2.28 3.66 -15.09
N ARG A 588 1.15 4.37 -14.92
CA ARG A 588 0.23 4.75 -16.00
C ARG A 588 -0.21 6.21 -15.90
N GLN A 589 -0.36 6.90 -17.03
CA GLN A 589 -1.30 8.04 -17.09
C GLN A 589 -2.63 7.57 -17.64
N LEU A 590 -3.68 8.01 -16.97
CA LEU A 590 -5.04 7.67 -17.30
C LEU A 590 -5.79 8.95 -17.69
N THR A 591 -6.69 8.84 -18.66
CA THR A 591 -7.54 9.94 -19.14
C THR A 591 -9.02 9.58 -19.03
N LEU A 592 -9.91 10.53 -19.30
CA LEU A 592 -11.36 10.30 -19.17
C LEU A 592 -11.93 9.32 -20.19
N SER A 593 -11.26 9.10 -21.32
CA SER A 593 -11.71 8.17 -22.37
C SER A 593 -11.20 6.73 -22.14
N GLY A 594 -10.52 6.48 -21.02
CA GLY A 594 -9.72 5.26 -20.80
C GLY A 594 -8.26 5.58 -20.52
N VAL A 595 -7.40 4.58 -20.63
CA VAL A 595 -5.96 4.81 -20.80
C VAL A 595 -5.79 5.73 -22.00
N SER A 596 -5.00 6.79 -21.84
CA SER A 596 -4.71 7.67 -22.97
C SER A 596 -4.14 6.82 -24.11
N GLU A 597 -4.81 6.78 -25.28
CA GLU A 597 -4.26 6.13 -26.48
C GLU A 597 -2.94 6.78 -26.91
N THR A 598 -2.67 8.01 -26.45
CA THR A 598 -1.30 8.51 -26.37
C THR A 598 -0.67 7.89 -25.13
N PRO A 599 0.21 6.89 -25.28
CA PRO A 599 0.73 6.21 -24.12
C PRO A 599 1.45 7.23 -23.27
N VAL A 600 1.22 7.18 -21.97
CA VAL A 600 2.06 7.92 -21.04
C VAL A 600 2.87 6.88 -20.33
N TYR A 601 3.95 6.63 -21.02
CA TYR A 601 5.19 6.16 -20.51
C TYR A 601 5.53 7.02 -19.30
N VAL A 602 5.36 6.42 -18.14
CA VAL A 602 6.23 6.79 -17.06
C VAL A 602 7.58 6.28 -17.45
N VAL A 603 8.41 7.27 -17.60
CA VAL A 603 9.74 7.09 -18.06
C VAL A 603 10.53 6.84 -16.82
N LEU A 604 11.13 5.66 -16.75
CA LEU A 604 12.29 5.49 -15.90
C LEU A 604 13.35 6.49 -16.37
N TYR A 605 13.57 7.54 -15.61
CA TYR A 605 14.74 8.38 -15.74
C TYR A 605 15.84 7.78 -14.89
N LYS A 606 16.76 7.09 -15.55
CA LYS A 606 17.94 6.53 -14.88
C LYS A 606 18.93 7.67 -14.66
N ILE A 607 19.06 8.08 -13.41
CA ILE A 607 19.96 9.14 -13.00
C ILE A 607 21.28 8.51 -12.62
N THR A 608 22.31 8.76 -13.42
CA THR A 608 23.68 8.35 -13.13
C THR A 608 24.44 9.56 -12.64
N VAL A 609 24.76 9.56 -11.35
CA VAL A 609 25.54 10.59 -10.71
C VAL A 609 26.97 10.07 -10.57
N VAL A 610 27.91 10.77 -11.20
CA VAL A 610 29.33 10.40 -11.13
C VAL A 610 30.02 11.36 -10.17
N THR A 611 30.41 10.83 -9.02
CA THR A 611 31.28 11.56 -8.11
C THR A 611 32.70 11.46 -8.67
N GLY A 612 33.38 12.61 -8.80
CA GLY A 612 34.68 12.64 -9.45
C GLY A 612 35.78 11.98 -8.63
N ASP A 613 36.99 11.96 -9.18
CA ASP A 613 38.12 11.22 -8.64
C ASP A 613 39.02 12.02 -7.69
N LYS A 614 38.67 13.27 -7.43
CA LYS A 614 39.48 14.18 -6.58
C LYS A 614 39.52 13.69 -5.13
N ASP A 615 40.64 13.96 -4.45
CA ASP A 615 40.84 13.55 -3.06
C ASP A 615 39.72 14.10 -2.14
N ARG A 616 39.04 13.18 -1.42
CA ARG A 616 37.87 13.46 -0.57
C ARG A 616 36.75 14.17 -1.32
N SER A 617 36.41 13.62 -2.49
CA SER A 617 35.33 14.11 -3.35
C SER A 617 33.95 13.62 -2.95
N GLY A 618 33.85 12.58 -2.11
CA GLY A 618 32.57 12.05 -1.64
C GLY A 618 31.88 12.93 -0.59
N THR A 619 30.59 12.67 -0.35
CA THR A 619 29.77 13.46 0.60
C THR A 619 28.81 12.60 1.42
N ASP A 620 28.70 12.92 2.72
CA ASP A 620 27.70 12.36 3.64
C ASP A 620 26.43 13.24 3.75
N ALA A 621 26.34 14.32 2.96
CA ALA A 621 25.20 15.24 3.00
C ALA A 621 23.99 14.69 2.24
N ASN A 622 22.77 15.10 2.61
CA ASN A 622 21.60 14.71 1.84
C ASN A 622 21.57 15.47 0.51
N VAL A 623 21.51 14.73 -0.60
CA VAL A 623 21.51 15.27 -1.98
C VAL A 623 20.11 15.28 -2.57
N PHE A 624 19.75 16.38 -3.22
CA PHE A 624 18.45 16.62 -3.83
C PHE A 624 18.61 17.07 -5.28
N LEU A 625 17.77 16.54 -6.18
CA LEU A 625 17.77 16.81 -7.60
C LEU A 625 16.39 17.27 -8.07
N THR A 626 16.33 18.32 -8.87
CA THR A 626 15.13 18.71 -9.63
C THR A 626 15.47 18.76 -11.11
N ILE A 627 14.65 18.13 -11.94
CA ILE A 627 14.83 18.00 -13.39
C ILE A 627 13.75 18.81 -14.08
N TYR A 628 14.15 19.71 -14.98
CA TYR A 628 13.23 20.58 -15.71
C TYR A 628 13.17 20.18 -17.18
N GLY A 629 11.99 19.74 -17.63
CA GLY A 629 11.69 19.48 -19.04
C GLY A 629 10.80 20.55 -19.67
N ASP A 630 10.59 20.46 -20.98
CA ASP A 630 9.76 21.41 -21.72
C ASP A 630 8.24 21.18 -21.60
N LYS A 631 7.83 20.01 -21.09
CA LYS A 631 6.41 19.70 -20.83
C LYS A 631 6.06 19.79 -19.35
N SER A 632 6.97 19.40 -18.47
CA SER A 632 6.79 19.38 -17.02
C SER A 632 8.15 19.34 -16.31
N ASP A 633 8.18 19.60 -15.02
CA ASP A 633 9.32 19.31 -14.14
C ASP A 633 9.04 18.09 -13.23
N SER A 634 10.10 17.60 -12.59
CA SER A 634 10.05 16.41 -11.75
C SER A 634 9.58 16.65 -10.32
N GLY A 635 9.43 17.91 -9.88
CA GLY A 635 9.52 18.27 -8.47
C GLY A 635 10.89 17.92 -7.85
N GLU A 636 11.10 18.28 -6.58
CA GLU A 636 12.35 17.97 -5.87
C GLU A 636 12.39 16.50 -5.44
N GLN A 637 13.42 15.78 -5.88
CA GLN A 637 13.62 14.35 -5.60
C GLN A 637 14.85 14.18 -4.71
N GLN A 638 14.71 13.48 -3.58
CA GLN A 638 15.85 13.13 -2.73
C GLN A 638 16.53 11.87 -3.26
N LEU A 639 17.85 11.90 -3.42
CA LEU A 639 18.63 10.77 -3.92
C LEU A 639 19.26 10.03 -2.73
N ASN A 640 18.58 9.02 -2.20
CA ASN A 640 19.02 8.30 -0.98
C ASN A 640 19.11 6.78 -1.14
N GLN A 641 18.52 6.20 -2.19
CA GLN A 641 18.51 4.75 -2.45
C GLN A 641 19.25 4.44 -3.77
N SER A 642 20.59 4.48 -3.73
CA SER A 642 21.40 4.09 -4.89
C SER A 642 21.27 2.59 -5.15
N LYS A 643 21.08 2.21 -6.42
CA LYS A 643 21.00 0.82 -6.86
C LYS A 643 22.38 0.15 -6.91
N THR A 644 23.45 0.94 -7.03
CA THR A 644 24.82 0.44 -7.16
C THR A 644 25.55 0.37 -5.83
N ASN A 645 25.35 1.34 -4.94
CA ASN A 645 26.09 1.44 -3.67
C ASN A 645 25.16 1.63 -2.48
N LYS A 646 25.45 0.93 -1.38
CA LYS A 646 24.69 1.08 -0.13
C LYS A 646 24.93 2.41 0.58
N ASN A 647 26.12 3.00 0.40
CA ASN A 647 26.42 4.38 0.81
C ASN A 647 26.65 5.20 -0.47
N PRO A 648 25.70 6.05 -0.88
CA PRO A 648 25.80 6.81 -2.12
C PRO A 648 26.77 8.00 -2.02
N PHE A 649 27.25 8.45 -3.17
CA PHE A 649 28.09 9.64 -3.38
C PHE A 649 29.50 9.56 -2.80
N GLU A 650 30.10 8.37 -2.81
CA GLU A 650 31.49 8.16 -2.43
C GLU A 650 32.47 8.58 -3.53
N GLN A 651 33.71 8.89 -3.14
CA GLN A 651 34.76 9.28 -4.09
C GLN A 651 34.94 8.24 -5.20
N THR A 652 35.09 8.68 -6.45
CA THR A 652 35.18 7.85 -7.67
C THR A 652 33.99 6.94 -7.98
N GLU A 653 33.00 6.89 -7.09
CA GLU A 653 31.87 6.00 -7.26
C GLU A 653 30.83 6.62 -8.18
N THR A 654 30.13 5.72 -8.86
CA THR A 654 29.00 6.05 -9.72
C THR A 654 27.74 5.50 -9.11
N ASP A 655 26.83 6.39 -8.77
CA ASP A 655 25.56 6.07 -8.15
C ASP A 655 24.44 6.16 -9.17
N VAL A 656 23.68 5.07 -9.26
CA VAL A 656 22.55 4.96 -10.17
C VAL A 656 21.28 4.99 -9.35
N PHE A 657 20.41 5.93 -9.69
CA PHE A 657 19.08 6.07 -9.11
C PHE A 657 18.05 5.92 -10.20
N ASP A 658 17.03 5.13 -9.93
CA ASP A 658 15.91 4.94 -10.84
C ASP A 658 14.76 5.85 -10.40
N LEU A 659 14.46 6.87 -11.20
CA LEU A 659 13.35 7.78 -10.96
C LEU A 659 12.25 7.53 -11.99
N TYR A 660 11.18 6.86 -11.58
CA TYR A 660 10.00 6.67 -12.42
C TYR A 660 9.21 7.95 -12.48
N LEU A 661 9.36 8.77 -13.51
CA LEU A 661 8.65 10.06 -13.62
C LEU A 661 7.75 10.06 -14.85
N ILE A 662 6.74 10.91 -14.78
CA ILE A 662 5.94 11.27 -15.95
C ILE A 662 6.89 11.76 -17.04
N SER A 663 6.60 11.50 -18.31
CA SER A 663 7.46 12.00 -19.40
C SER A 663 7.57 13.53 -19.33
N LEU A 664 8.73 14.03 -18.89
CA LEU A 664 9.00 15.46 -18.66
C LEU A 664 9.12 16.25 -19.98
N GLY A 665 9.06 15.55 -21.11
CA GLY A 665 9.41 16.09 -22.41
C GLY A 665 10.92 16.25 -22.54
N ARG A 666 11.36 17.23 -23.32
CA ARG A 666 12.78 17.48 -23.56
C ARG A 666 13.43 18.14 -22.36
N LEU A 667 14.41 17.50 -21.74
CA LEU A 667 15.09 18.05 -20.56
C LEU A 667 15.95 19.27 -20.95
N ARG A 668 15.86 20.33 -20.14
CA ARG A 668 16.49 21.64 -20.40
C ARG A 668 17.57 22.00 -19.38
N LYS A 669 17.33 21.72 -18.11
CA LYS A 669 18.30 21.97 -17.03
C LYS A 669 18.00 21.10 -15.83
N ILE A 670 18.98 20.98 -14.96
CA ILE A 670 18.84 20.40 -13.62
C ILE A 670 19.25 21.42 -12.56
N ASN A 671 18.68 21.26 -11.38
CA ASN A 671 19.18 21.85 -10.16
C ASN A 671 19.62 20.72 -9.21
N ILE A 672 20.91 20.71 -8.88
CA ILE A 672 21.51 19.75 -7.95
C ILE A 672 22.03 20.50 -6.72
N ARG A 673 21.66 20.04 -5.52
CA ARG A 673 22.07 20.65 -4.24
C ARG A 673 22.26 19.61 -3.13
N HIS A 674 23.03 19.98 -2.11
CA HIS A 674 23.12 19.21 -0.86
C HIS A 674 22.82 20.09 0.38
N ASP A 675 22.39 19.48 1.50
CA ASP A 675 22.00 20.20 2.72
C ASP A 675 23.16 20.56 3.67
N ASN A 676 24.39 20.21 3.29
CA ASN A 676 25.62 20.48 4.02
C ASN A 676 25.65 19.90 5.45
N LYS A 677 24.90 18.83 5.72
CA LYS A 677 24.98 18.05 6.97
C LYS A 677 25.96 16.87 6.80
N GLY A 678 26.30 16.19 7.90
CA GLY A 678 27.24 15.05 7.88
C GLY A 678 28.71 15.44 8.09
N TRP A 679 29.60 14.44 8.14
CA TRP A 679 31.05 14.64 8.26
C TRP A 679 31.65 14.75 6.84
N GLY A 680 32.32 15.87 6.52
CA GLY A 680 32.84 16.12 5.17
C GLY A 680 31.77 16.39 4.11
N PRO A 681 30.92 17.43 4.27
CA PRO A 681 29.77 17.67 3.38
C PRO A 681 30.12 18.16 1.96
N GLY A 682 31.38 18.49 1.68
CA GLY A 682 31.81 19.06 0.40
C GLY A 682 31.97 17.99 -0.68
N TRP A 683 31.33 18.18 -1.83
CA TRP A 683 31.17 17.15 -2.85
C TRP A 683 31.82 17.57 -4.17
N TYR A 684 32.55 16.69 -4.86
CA TYR A 684 33.04 16.96 -6.22
C TYR A 684 32.18 16.21 -7.25
N LEU A 685 31.32 16.96 -7.93
CA LEU A 685 30.42 16.41 -8.93
C LEU A 685 31.08 16.46 -10.31
N PHE A 686 31.35 15.29 -10.89
CA PHE A 686 31.93 15.19 -12.23
C PHE A 686 30.89 15.46 -13.32
N LYS A 687 29.78 14.71 -13.29
CA LYS A 687 28.66 14.91 -14.21
C LYS A 687 27.41 14.22 -13.69
N ILE A 688 26.27 14.65 -14.24
CA ILE A 688 25.01 13.91 -14.13
C ILE A 688 24.57 13.53 -15.53
N GLU A 689 24.20 12.27 -15.68
CA GLU A 689 23.59 11.76 -16.90
C GLU A 689 22.19 11.28 -16.57
N ILE A 690 21.24 11.69 -17.40
CA ILE A 690 19.84 11.32 -17.24
C ILE A 690 19.43 10.60 -18.51
N ASP A 691 19.15 9.31 -18.36
CA ASP A 691 18.67 8.46 -19.42
C ASP A 691 17.14 8.44 -19.38
N ASP A 692 16.48 9.10 -20.34
CA ASP A 692 15.03 9.02 -20.51
C ASP A 692 14.73 7.67 -21.19
N SER A 693 14.36 6.65 -20.42
CA SER A 693 14.14 5.28 -20.91
C SER A 693 13.08 5.14 -22.01
N LYS A 694 12.20 6.13 -22.18
CA LYS A 694 11.13 6.13 -23.17
C LYS A 694 11.59 6.68 -24.50
N THR A 695 12.25 7.84 -24.47
CA THR A 695 12.81 8.46 -25.68
C THR A 695 14.18 7.86 -26.02
N HIS A 696 14.75 7.07 -25.11
CA HIS A 696 16.14 6.62 -25.08
C HIS A 696 17.14 7.77 -25.25
N GLN A 697 16.70 9.00 -24.93
CA GLN A 697 17.52 10.18 -25.07
C GLN A 697 18.33 10.37 -23.80
N LYS A 698 19.65 10.37 -23.97
CA LYS A 698 20.60 10.72 -22.92
C LYS A 698 20.78 12.22 -22.88
N TYR A 699 20.54 12.78 -21.70
CA TYR A 699 20.82 14.17 -21.42
C TYR A 699 22.05 14.24 -20.54
N HIS A 700 23.03 15.02 -21.00
CA HIS A 700 24.30 15.18 -20.33
C HIS A 700 24.35 16.55 -19.67
N PHE A 701 24.66 16.53 -18.37
CA PHE A 701 24.82 17.70 -17.54
C PHE A 701 26.25 17.68 -16.98
N PRO A 702 27.26 18.04 -17.80
CA PRO A 702 28.65 18.06 -17.35
C PRO A 702 28.86 19.20 -16.36
N HIS A 703 29.62 18.93 -15.31
CA HIS A 703 29.89 19.93 -14.28
C HIS A 703 31.38 20.04 -13.93
N ASP A 704 32.02 18.90 -13.66
CA ASP A 704 33.44 18.70 -13.31
C ASP A 704 34.00 19.71 -12.29
N ARG A 705 33.25 19.95 -11.20
CA ARG A 705 33.56 20.99 -10.20
C ARG A 705 33.07 20.63 -8.79
N TRP A 706 33.65 21.30 -7.79
CA TRP A 706 33.25 21.19 -6.38
C TRP A 706 31.92 21.91 -6.10
N LEU A 707 31.01 21.21 -5.43
CA LEU A 707 29.87 21.72 -4.67
C LEU A 707 30.23 21.69 -3.18
N SER A 708 30.87 22.74 -2.68
CA SER A 708 31.28 22.82 -1.28
C SER A 708 31.27 24.26 -0.79
N LYS A 709 31.18 24.48 0.53
CA LYS A 709 31.37 25.82 1.13
C LYS A 709 32.84 26.25 1.16
N ASP A 710 33.78 25.32 1.16
CA ASP A 710 35.22 25.57 1.43
C ASP A 710 36.19 25.17 0.29
N LYS A 711 35.72 24.53 -0.80
CA LYS A 711 36.51 24.15 -1.98
C LYS A 711 35.82 24.63 -3.27
N GLY A 712 36.58 24.82 -4.35
CA GLY A 712 36.07 25.29 -5.64
C GLY A 712 35.63 26.75 -5.58
N ASP A 713 34.38 27.02 -5.97
CA ASP A 713 33.79 28.37 -6.00
C ASP A 713 32.81 28.65 -4.83
N SER A 714 32.88 27.84 -3.77
CA SER A 714 32.18 28.00 -2.48
C SER A 714 30.65 27.89 -2.52
N GLN A 715 30.07 27.19 -3.49
CA GLN A 715 28.61 27.02 -3.60
C GLN A 715 28.18 25.55 -3.47
N ILE A 716 27.04 25.31 -2.83
CA ILE A 716 26.50 23.96 -2.51
C ILE A 716 25.30 23.55 -3.39
N SER A 717 24.97 24.39 -4.37
CA SER A 717 23.88 24.19 -5.32
C SER A 717 24.26 24.73 -6.69
N ARG A 718 23.91 24.03 -7.77
CA ARG A 718 24.18 24.44 -9.14
C ARG A 718 23.01 24.19 -10.05
N GLU A 719 22.76 25.17 -10.90
CA GLU A 719 21.99 24.96 -12.12
C GLU A 719 22.95 24.53 -13.23
N ILE A 720 22.68 23.39 -13.83
CA ILE A 720 23.46 22.85 -14.95
C ILE A 720 22.49 22.66 -16.10
N TYR A 721 22.81 23.27 -17.24
CA TYR A 721 21.95 23.25 -18.40
C TYR A 721 22.20 21.97 -19.22
N ALA A 722 21.13 21.39 -19.74
CA ALA A 722 21.20 20.22 -20.59
C ALA A 722 21.95 20.60 -21.86
N LEU A 723 22.98 19.83 -22.21
CA LEU A 723 23.53 19.89 -23.55
C LEU A 723 22.56 19.17 -24.50
N GLU A 724 21.78 19.99 -25.22
CA GLU A 724 20.79 19.53 -26.18
C GLU A 724 21.42 18.83 -27.37
N SER A 725 20.87 17.67 -27.74
CA SER A 725 21.28 16.91 -28.94
C SER A 725 20.98 17.61 -30.29
N ARG A 726 20.66 18.91 -30.37
CA ARG A 726 20.30 19.67 -31.62
C ARG A 726 21.15 20.91 -31.97
N GLN A 727 22.42 20.96 -31.61
CA GLN A 727 23.44 21.51 -32.55
C GLN A 727 23.77 20.50 -33.72
N PHE A 728 22.87 19.56 -34.01
CA PHE A 728 22.94 18.43 -34.93
C PHE A 728 21.57 18.50 -35.59
N ASP A 729 21.58 18.44 -36.90
CA ASP A 729 20.46 18.52 -37.82
C ASP A 729 20.10 19.95 -38.25
N LEU A 730 20.98 20.53 -39.10
CA LEU A 730 20.52 21.34 -40.25
C LEU A 730 19.87 20.39 -41.29
N PRO A 731 18.83 20.84 -42.05
CA PRO A 731 18.05 19.98 -42.93
C PRO A 731 18.77 19.66 -44.26
N ILE A 732 18.85 18.37 -44.60
CA ILE A 732 19.26 17.88 -45.92
C ILE A 732 18.15 18.21 -46.93
N THR A 733 18.39 19.17 -47.84
CA THR A 733 17.54 19.31 -49.03
C THR A 733 17.84 18.21 -50.04
N SER A 734 17.14 17.09 -49.93
CA SER A 734 16.22 16.57 -50.95
C SER A 734 16.11 15.04 -50.87
N LYS A 735 14.86 14.60 -50.70
CA LYS A 735 14.21 13.33 -51.05
C LYS A 735 14.97 12.01 -50.76
N THR A 736 14.19 11.10 -50.14
CA THR A 736 14.37 9.65 -49.97
C THR A 736 15.18 9.17 -48.74
N ILE A 737 14.46 8.93 -47.62
CA ILE A 737 14.61 7.92 -46.51
C ILE A 737 16.06 7.47 -46.16
N SER A 738 16.64 7.68 -44.96
CA SER A 738 16.37 6.99 -43.65
C SER A 738 17.32 7.55 -42.55
N PRO A 739 16.98 7.49 -41.23
CA PRO A 739 17.71 8.16 -40.14
C PRO A 739 18.54 7.19 -39.25
N LEU A 740 19.84 7.45 -39.02
CA LEU A 740 20.68 6.85 -37.95
C LEU A 740 21.86 7.78 -37.61
N SER A 741 22.18 7.85 -36.30
CA SER A 741 23.35 8.49 -35.66
C SER A 741 23.54 10.01 -35.81
N VAL A 742 22.93 10.75 -34.90
CA VAL A 742 23.13 12.19 -34.68
C VAL A 742 24.23 12.35 -33.59
N ASN A 743 25.46 12.68 -34.01
CA ASN A 743 26.74 12.26 -33.41
C ASN A 743 27.33 13.21 -32.35
N TYR A 744 26.89 13.20 -31.06
CA TYR A 744 27.27 14.07 -29.89
C TYR A 744 28.67 14.73 -29.89
N ASP A 745 29.66 14.07 -30.48
CA ASP A 745 30.98 14.61 -30.76
C ASP A 745 31.01 15.84 -31.69
N GLU A 746 30.24 15.91 -32.78
CA GLU A 746 30.35 17.00 -33.79
C GLU A 746 29.72 18.35 -33.34
N GLN A 747 28.85 18.31 -32.33
CA GLN A 747 28.21 19.48 -31.69
C GLN A 747 29.03 20.08 -30.57
N ILE A 748 29.54 19.20 -29.72
CA ILE A 748 30.53 19.57 -28.73
C ILE A 748 31.76 20.11 -29.50
N LYS A 749 32.13 19.53 -30.64
CA LYS A 749 33.09 20.12 -31.61
C LYS A 749 32.67 21.45 -32.26
N ALA A 750 31.41 21.86 -32.20
CA ALA A 750 30.93 23.14 -32.75
C ALA A 750 30.88 24.27 -31.71
N LEU A 751 30.69 23.90 -30.44
CA LEU A 751 30.94 24.76 -29.27
C LEU A 751 32.42 24.95 -29.02
N TYR A 752 33.23 23.98 -29.43
CA TYR A 752 34.67 23.99 -29.33
C TYR A 752 35.24 24.40 -30.68
N THR A 753 36.43 24.97 -30.71
CA THR A 753 37.12 25.29 -31.95
C THR A 753 38.56 24.89 -31.83
N THR A 754 39.16 24.59 -32.98
CA THR A 754 40.53 24.15 -33.07
C THR A 754 41.46 25.36 -33.18
N TYR A 755 42.40 25.47 -32.25
CA TYR A 755 43.46 26.45 -32.25
C TYR A 755 44.75 25.77 -32.69
N GLN A 756 45.30 26.21 -33.82
CA GLN A 756 46.60 25.77 -34.33
C GLN A 756 47.68 26.74 -33.85
N ILE A 757 48.47 26.29 -32.89
CA ILE A 757 49.48 27.09 -32.21
C ILE A 757 50.85 26.65 -32.74
N ARG A 758 51.48 27.45 -33.60
CA ARG A 758 52.87 27.24 -34.04
C ARG A 758 53.82 27.96 -33.11
N VAL A 759 54.79 27.22 -32.61
CA VAL A 759 55.83 27.70 -31.72
C VAL A 759 57.15 27.54 -32.45
N VAL A 760 57.81 28.64 -32.78
CA VAL A 760 59.03 28.66 -33.57
C VAL A 760 60.24 28.76 -32.64
N THR A 761 61.10 27.77 -32.67
CA THR A 761 62.37 27.74 -31.93
C THR A 761 63.51 28.17 -32.85
N SER A 762 64.38 29.05 -32.37
CA SER A 762 65.38 29.73 -33.22
C SER A 762 66.52 28.82 -33.71
N ASP A 763 67.04 29.03 -34.93
CA ASP A 763 68.20 28.30 -35.50
C ASP A 763 69.56 29.02 -35.33
N ASP A 764 69.63 30.13 -34.59
CA ASP A 764 70.81 30.98 -34.69
C ASP A 764 72.07 30.49 -33.92
N LYS A 765 71.98 29.58 -32.92
CA LYS A 765 73.15 29.16 -32.08
C LYS A 765 73.10 27.71 -31.56
N PHE A 766 74.25 27.01 -31.49
CA PHE A 766 74.35 25.61 -31.04
C PHE A 766 73.57 25.38 -29.73
N HIS A 767 72.60 24.46 -29.77
CA HIS A 767 71.75 24.00 -28.64
C HIS A 767 70.60 24.94 -28.21
N GLY A 768 69.81 25.47 -29.16
CA GLY A 768 68.58 26.21 -28.87
C GLY A 768 67.34 25.34 -28.62
N ASP A 769 67.52 24.02 -28.57
CA ASP A 769 66.50 23.02 -28.33
C ASP A 769 66.13 22.89 -26.85
N THR A 770 64.86 22.63 -26.56
CA THR A 770 64.43 22.21 -25.22
C THR A 770 63.67 20.89 -25.24
N ASN A 771 63.75 20.16 -24.14
CA ASN A 771 63.10 18.86 -23.95
C ASN A 771 62.12 18.88 -22.75
N THR A 772 61.73 20.06 -22.27
CA THR A 772 60.84 20.26 -21.13
C THR A 772 59.38 20.45 -21.53
N ASN A 773 58.45 20.29 -20.58
CA ASN A 773 57.01 20.41 -20.85
C ASN A 773 56.61 21.89 -20.94
N VAL A 774 56.17 22.31 -22.12
CA VAL A 774 55.71 23.69 -22.41
C VAL A 774 54.20 23.77 -22.23
N TYR A 775 53.64 24.93 -21.85
CA TYR A 775 52.19 25.17 -21.74
C TYR A 775 51.78 26.59 -22.15
N ILE A 776 50.49 26.80 -22.45
CA ILE A 776 49.91 28.06 -22.92
C ILE A 776 48.50 28.35 -22.33
N VAL A 777 48.14 29.63 -22.18
CA VAL A 777 46.77 30.10 -21.91
C VAL A 777 46.36 31.10 -22.99
N ILE A 778 45.10 31.02 -23.46
CA ILE A 778 44.58 31.90 -24.50
C ILE A 778 43.37 32.67 -23.96
N PHE A 779 43.41 33.99 -24.10
CA PHE A 779 42.33 34.88 -23.67
C PHE A 779 41.65 35.49 -24.89
N GLY A 780 40.32 35.37 -24.97
CA GLY A 780 39.49 35.90 -26.05
C GLY A 780 38.38 36.84 -25.59
N GLU A 781 37.60 37.35 -26.54
CA GLU A 781 36.53 38.33 -26.27
C GLU A 781 35.29 37.73 -25.58
N SER A 782 34.94 36.48 -25.91
CA SER A 782 33.71 35.83 -25.42
C SER A 782 33.94 34.94 -24.20
N SER A 783 35.17 34.44 -24.04
CA SER A 783 35.57 33.59 -22.92
C SER A 783 37.12 33.53 -22.85
N HIS A 784 37.65 32.74 -21.93
CA HIS A 784 39.08 32.41 -21.88
C HIS A 784 39.26 30.91 -21.68
N THR A 785 40.44 30.40 -22.04
CA THR A 785 40.79 29.00 -21.76
C THR A 785 41.40 28.87 -20.36
N ASP A 786 41.31 27.67 -19.79
CA ASP A 786 42.19 27.28 -18.68
C ASP A 786 43.64 27.09 -19.18
N GLN A 787 44.58 26.77 -18.29
CA GLN A 787 45.98 26.46 -18.65
C GLN A 787 46.10 25.17 -19.45
N ILE A 788 46.66 25.27 -20.66
CA ILE A 788 46.73 24.18 -21.63
C ILE A 788 48.18 23.75 -21.86
N PRO A 789 48.57 22.52 -21.47
CA PRO A 789 49.91 22.01 -21.74
C PRO A 789 50.14 21.70 -23.23
N LEU A 790 51.27 22.15 -23.78
CA LEU A 790 51.74 21.94 -25.16
C LEU A 790 52.71 20.75 -25.22
N THR A 791 52.19 19.56 -24.97
CA THR A 791 53.00 18.36 -24.75
C THR A 791 53.23 17.51 -26.00
N ILE A 792 52.40 17.65 -27.05
CA ILE A 792 52.47 16.82 -28.26
C ILE A 792 52.46 17.72 -29.50
N SER A 793 53.63 17.88 -30.14
CA SER A 793 53.73 18.58 -31.43
C SER A 793 53.31 17.66 -32.57
N LYS A 794 52.58 18.22 -33.53
CA LYS A 794 52.15 17.55 -34.76
C LYS A 794 53.22 17.54 -35.84
N THR A 795 54.26 18.38 -35.76
CA THR A 795 55.30 18.45 -36.80
C THR A 795 56.47 17.51 -36.52
N TYR A 796 56.91 17.46 -35.26
CA TYR A 796 58.10 16.70 -34.89
C TYR A 796 57.90 15.99 -33.56
N LYS A 797 58.38 14.74 -33.50
CA LYS A 797 58.22 13.85 -32.35
C LYS A 797 58.91 14.36 -31.08
N ASN A 798 60.04 15.07 -31.25
CA ASN A 798 60.70 15.79 -30.18
C ASN A 798 60.56 17.28 -30.49
N PRO A 799 59.55 17.95 -29.90
CA PRO A 799 59.28 19.33 -30.20
C PRO A 799 60.35 20.25 -29.64
N PHE A 800 60.31 21.48 -30.13
CA PHE A 800 61.09 22.62 -29.67
C PHE A 800 62.58 22.45 -29.86
N LYS A 801 62.97 21.73 -30.94
CA LYS A 801 64.37 21.64 -31.31
C LYS A 801 64.85 22.91 -31.99
N LYS A 802 66.15 23.13 -31.96
CA LYS A 802 66.78 24.30 -32.55
C LYS A 802 66.40 24.45 -34.03
N GLY A 803 66.00 25.65 -34.42
CA GLY A 803 65.58 26.02 -35.78
C GLY A 803 64.25 25.45 -36.22
N GLN A 804 63.57 24.75 -35.31
CA GLN A 804 62.37 24.00 -35.61
C GLN A 804 61.13 24.83 -35.35
N THR A 805 60.13 24.67 -36.22
CA THR A 805 58.79 25.19 -35.98
C THR A 805 57.86 24.03 -35.61
N ASP A 806 57.32 24.11 -34.41
CA ASP A 806 56.50 23.06 -33.82
C ASP A 806 55.05 23.50 -33.75
N LEU A 807 54.17 22.70 -34.35
CA LEU A 807 52.74 22.99 -34.45
C LEU A 807 51.98 22.16 -33.42
N PHE A 808 51.14 22.81 -32.62
CA PHE A 808 50.23 22.20 -31.66
C PHE A 808 48.80 22.50 -32.07
N GLU A 809 47.91 21.58 -31.75
CA GLU A 809 46.50 21.72 -32.09
C GLU A 809 45.66 21.40 -30.87
N ILE A 810 44.85 22.35 -30.44
CA ILE A 810 44.05 22.28 -29.22
C ILE A 810 42.59 22.54 -29.55
N GLU A 811 41.70 21.77 -28.92
CA GLU A 811 40.26 21.91 -29.08
C GLU A 811 39.64 22.30 -27.73
N THR A 812 39.05 23.48 -27.67
CA THR A 812 38.44 24.05 -26.44
C THR A 812 37.29 24.95 -26.85
N ILE A 813 36.42 25.33 -25.90
CA ILE A 813 35.24 26.14 -26.20
C ILE A 813 35.63 27.39 -26.98
N ASP A 814 34.82 27.80 -27.96
CA ASP A 814 35.07 28.96 -28.81
C ASP A 814 35.12 30.23 -27.95
N ILE A 815 36.33 30.79 -27.81
CA ILE A 815 36.58 31.95 -26.95
C ILE A 815 36.45 33.28 -27.70
N GLY A 816 36.22 33.24 -29.03
CA GLY A 816 36.23 34.42 -29.89
C GLY A 816 37.65 34.91 -30.24
N GLN A 817 37.80 36.19 -30.62
CA GLN A 817 39.08 36.73 -31.10
C GLN A 817 40.16 36.80 -29.99
N PRO A 818 41.42 36.36 -30.23
CA PRO A 818 42.47 36.37 -29.22
C PRO A 818 42.98 37.77 -28.92
N THR A 819 43.05 38.11 -27.64
CA THR A 819 43.53 39.42 -27.19
C THR A 819 44.95 39.34 -26.61
N LYS A 820 45.30 38.23 -25.96
CA LYS A 820 46.67 37.97 -25.45
C LYS A 820 46.93 36.48 -25.19
N ILE A 821 48.21 36.13 -25.07
CA ILE A 821 48.63 34.77 -24.70
C ILE A 821 49.69 34.77 -23.61
N LYS A 822 49.77 33.66 -22.88
CA LYS A 822 50.84 33.39 -21.91
C LYS A 822 51.47 32.04 -22.19
N ILE A 823 52.79 31.96 -22.36
CA ILE A 823 53.52 30.71 -22.69
C ILE A 823 54.75 30.50 -21.80
N GLY A 824 55.01 29.26 -21.37
CA GLY A 824 56.16 28.93 -20.53
C GLY A 824 56.51 27.45 -20.47
N HIS A 825 57.63 27.09 -19.82
CA HIS A 825 58.14 25.72 -19.73
C HIS A 825 58.50 25.25 -18.31
N ALA A 826 58.23 23.97 -18.03
CA ALA A 826 58.40 23.32 -16.74
C ALA A 826 59.84 22.75 -16.60
N ASN A 827 60.72 23.54 -16.00
CA ASN A 827 62.16 23.35 -15.93
C ASN A 827 62.65 22.15 -15.08
N LEU A 828 62.74 20.96 -15.68
CA LEU A 828 63.31 19.76 -15.07
C LEU A 828 64.17 18.97 -16.08
N GLY A 829 65.46 19.33 -16.23
CA GLY A 829 66.44 18.52 -16.97
C GLY A 829 67.77 19.23 -17.31
N LEU A 830 68.88 18.47 -17.44
CA LEU A 830 70.13 18.95 -18.05
C LEU A 830 69.86 19.26 -19.52
N LEU A 831 70.09 20.53 -19.94
CA LEU A 831 69.74 21.13 -21.26
C LEU A 831 68.27 21.61 -21.41
N SER A 832 67.73 22.32 -20.42
CA SER A 832 66.36 22.88 -20.45
C SER A 832 66.24 24.31 -21.02
N ASP A 833 67.35 24.96 -21.36
CA ASP A 833 67.38 26.32 -21.91
C ASP A 833 66.76 26.37 -23.30
N TRP A 834 65.83 27.30 -23.54
CA TRP A 834 65.07 27.34 -24.79
C TRP A 834 65.07 28.71 -25.43
N LEU A 835 65.44 28.83 -26.71
CA LEU A 835 65.33 30.10 -27.44
C LEU A 835 64.05 30.13 -28.28
N LEU A 836 63.00 30.74 -27.72
CA LEU A 836 61.71 30.90 -28.39
C LEU A 836 61.74 32.13 -29.29
N ASP A 837 61.58 31.93 -30.60
CA ASP A 837 61.52 33.00 -31.60
C ASP A 837 60.15 33.67 -31.62
N ARG A 838 59.06 32.93 -31.83
CA ARG A 838 57.68 33.48 -31.80
C ARG A 838 56.61 32.40 -31.70
N VAL A 839 55.38 32.83 -31.39
CA VAL A 839 54.19 31.97 -31.38
C VAL A 839 53.14 32.53 -32.35
N GLU A 840 52.55 31.68 -33.16
CA GLU A 840 51.50 32.03 -34.11
C GLU A 840 50.26 31.20 -33.82
N ILE A 841 49.11 31.83 -33.62
CA ILE A 841 47.85 31.14 -33.37
C ILE A 841 46.90 31.37 -34.53
N TYR A 842 46.60 30.31 -35.25
CA TYR A 842 45.57 30.27 -36.27
C TYR A 842 44.30 29.66 -35.67
N ILE A 843 43.17 30.35 -35.83
CA ILE A 843 41.86 29.86 -35.37
C ILE A 843 41.05 29.48 -36.60
N SER A 844 40.78 28.18 -36.72
CA SER A 844 40.13 27.60 -37.90
C SER A 844 38.77 28.22 -38.19
N LYS A 845 38.02 28.62 -37.15
CA LYS A 845 36.68 29.19 -37.29
C LYS A 845 36.65 30.66 -37.72
N LEU A 846 37.69 31.43 -37.41
CA LEU A 846 37.82 32.83 -37.81
C LEU A 846 38.67 33.01 -39.08
N ASP A 847 39.27 31.92 -39.57
CA ASP A 847 40.16 31.85 -40.74
C ASP A 847 41.24 32.94 -40.73
N ARG A 848 41.90 33.11 -39.58
CA ARG A 848 42.91 34.15 -39.38
C ARG A 848 44.01 33.71 -38.41
N THR A 849 45.22 34.21 -38.65
CA THR A 849 46.41 33.98 -37.80
C THR A 849 46.80 35.25 -37.05
N TRP A 850 47.06 35.09 -35.76
CA TRP A 850 47.65 36.11 -34.91
C TRP A 850 49.09 35.73 -34.55
N ILE A 851 50.02 36.68 -34.69
CA ILE A 851 51.46 36.45 -34.51
C ILE A 851 51.93 37.18 -33.25
N PHE A 852 52.59 36.44 -32.36
CA PHE A 852 53.07 36.87 -31.05
C PHE A 852 54.60 36.70 -31.00
N PRO A 853 55.40 37.73 -31.36
CA PRO A 853 56.86 37.62 -31.44
C PRO A 853 57.52 37.59 -30.06
N CYS A 854 58.63 36.85 -29.91
CA CYS A 854 59.38 36.70 -28.67
C CYS A 854 60.88 37.00 -28.84
N GLY A 855 61.63 36.13 -29.54
CA GLY A 855 63.05 36.27 -29.88
C GLY A 855 64.04 36.15 -28.71
N ARG A 856 63.66 35.48 -27.61
CA ARG A 856 64.40 35.51 -26.33
C ARG A 856 64.58 34.12 -25.70
N TRP A 857 65.67 33.97 -24.93
CA TRP A 857 65.97 32.74 -24.19
C TRP A 857 65.08 32.64 -22.94
N LEU A 858 64.30 31.58 -22.87
CA LEU A 858 63.59 31.11 -21.69
C LEU A 858 64.48 30.06 -21.01
N ARG A 859 65.21 30.46 -19.98
CA ARG A 859 66.22 29.62 -19.31
C ARG A 859 66.27 29.84 -17.82
N ASN A 860 66.81 28.86 -17.10
CA ASN A 860 67.02 28.94 -15.66
C ASN A 860 68.51 28.93 -15.32
N THR A 861 69.11 30.12 -15.19
CA THR A 861 70.53 30.28 -14.79
C THR A 861 70.65 30.90 -13.40
N THR A 862 71.79 30.69 -12.73
CA THR A 862 72.07 31.21 -11.38
C THR A 862 72.08 32.74 -11.26
N LYS A 863 72.01 33.48 -12.39
CA LYS A 863 71.91 34.94 -12.40
C LYS A 863 70.57 35.47 -12.91
N GLU A 864 69.91 34.80 -13.85
CA GLU A 864 68.56 35.15 -14.31
C GLU A 864 67.78 33.89 -14.69
N SER A 865 66.55 33.81 -14.19
CA SER A 865 65.66 32.66 -14.34
C SER A 865 64.28 33.14 -14.77
N GLN A 866 63.92 32.90 -16.02
CA GLN A 866 62.63 33.30 -16.57
C GLN A 866 62.11 32.21 -17.51
N LEU A 867 61.07 31.50 -17.04
CA LEU A 867 60.59 30.25 -17.62
C LEU A 867 59.22 30.41 -18.31
N GLU A 868 58.54 31.53 -18.10
CA GLU A 868 57.27 31.87 -18.74
C GLU A 868 57.21 33.36 -19.11
N ILE A 869 56.43 33.69 -20.13
CA ILE A 869 56.30 35.03 -20.66
C ILE A 869 54.89 35.27 -21.24
N GLU A 870 54.36 36.48 -21.04
CA GLU A 870 53.13 36.95 -21.69
C GLU A 870 53.48 37.67 -22.98
N LEU A 871 52.78 37.34 -24.05
CA LEU A 871 52.99 37.89 -25.38
C LEU A 871 51.67 38.43 -25.92
N PHE A 872 51.78 39.52 -26.67
CA PHE A 872 50.64 40.22 -27.26
C PHE A 872 50.77 40.18 -28.79
N PRO A 873 49.64 40.17 -29.51
CA PRO A 873 49.66 40.00 -30.96
C PRO A 873 50.21 41.27 -31.63
N ASN A 874 51.04 41.12 -32.66
CA ASN A 874 51.67 42.23 -33.32
C ASN A 874 50.63 43.09 -34.07
N ILE A 875 50.54 44.40 -33.78
CA ILE A 875 49.41 45.25 -34.21
C ILE A 875 49.53 45.77 -35.66
N HIS A 876 50.57 45.42 -36.40
CA HIS A 876 50.76 45.90 -37.78
C HIS A 876 50.80 44.77 -38.81
N ASN A 877 49.63 44.44 -39.35
CA ASN A 877 49.37 44.44 -40.79
C ASN A 877 47.86 44.47 -41.02
N LYS A 878 47.43 45.53 -41.72
CA LYS A 878 46.07 45.73 -42.23
C LYS A 878 45.73 44.66 -43.27
#